data_AF-A0A662WPU9-F1
#
_entry.id   AF-A0A662WPU9-F1
#
_cell.length_a   1.000
_cell.length_b   1.000
_cell.length_c   1.000
_cell.angle_alpha   90.00
_cell.angle_beta   90.00
_cell.angle_gamma   90.00
#
_symmetry.space_group_name_H-M   'P 1'
#
loop_
_entity.id
_entity.type
_entity.pdbx_description
1 polymer ?
#
loop_
_entity_poly.entity_id
_entity_poly.type
_entity_poly.pdbx_seq_one_letter_code
_entity_poly.pdbx_strand_id
1 'polypeptide(L)'
;MLAQLLPVAISLVLASLKGVAALTYQQSGYWDASGCDGAPFYMDIFPEANCGQRNITYNCSPYTPSNTTYYRTVICVEDTQVWTKSYYKSTDYVMMEQFNASTKDCGDYVEGRVFLANDSCVRMLNSTTYKSAIASVASDDSQTLQLYTDTACASTAGKSFSVEGSVVSAHSYFFSTESAGDGAPLWRDEVILGARVPREKVVIQRLISRGGYGEVYAGTFNGKPVAVKMLLPGTRKSKQHRISFLAEVKLMATLEHPRIVRFVGVAWDSPNDLCALLEFMAGGDLRALLDKYLKQDHPIGFNYVKVKIALHVAHALAYLHSLDPPVIHRDLKSKNILLSAELDAKLTDFGVSRERVDRTMTAAVGTSLWMSPEVMMGERYDDKADIFSFGVVLSELNTHAMPYSHAKARDGSGKRMPDTAILQLVSAGELRVDFSQGGPEALMRLGNACVAVDPKDRPSTPEVLYCLQTVMREMSASPLKFRPKVNAFLVAMAKTTIKTKTDDLFRWIEEHEEAVERTQKPWGRVLDAGTGRHSLQWLLRGDAASRITEVVAVTGEQPLADQLTREFAPSETPHATPLRVHAGNWQDDAFLGNESVFDVIIAGTGFAPYFQDQISARLEKLLAPGGRLYLVGLQPLSESASAAASPSEADQAAGRLIQEVARTRDACLLLGGRRCYREYPIDWTQRQLEKAGLPVTDSIRLANVYSRAAITRQLEVGRRHVPLFGDAALAESMQQALNRLDARLESTFGSADRPKQKQRRIRFGFDYVLAARKPSDH
;
A
#
# COMPACT_ATOMS: atom_id res chain seq x y z
N MET A 1 20.38 1.76 -49.65
CA MET A 1 21.31 0.89 -48.88
C MET A 1 21.78 1.69 -47.68
N LEU A 2 20.99 1.70 -46.60
CA LEU A 2 21.30 2.38 -45.33
C LEU A 2 20.94 1.38 -44.23
N ALA A 3 21.95 0.98 -43.47
CA ALA A 3 21.91 -0.12 -42.52
C ALA A 3 20.91 0.17 -41.39
N GLN A 4 20.07 -0.84 -41.09
CA GLN A 4 19.19 -0.87 -39.94
C GLN A 4 20.04 -0.94 -38.66
N LEU A 5 19.97 0.07 -37.81
CA LEU A 5 20.49 0.03 -36.44
C LEU A 5 19.34 -0.44 -35.52
N LEU A 6 19.47 -1.65 -34.97
CA LEU A 6 18.59 -2.21 -33.95
C LEU A 6 18.73 -1.45 -32.61
N PRO A 7 17.64 -1.18 -31.87
CA PRO A 7 17.72 -0.58 -30.54
C PRO A 7 18.19 -1.60 -29.50
N VAL A 8 19.19 -1.23 -28.70
CA VAL A 8 19.82 -2.05 -27.67
C VAL A 8 19.29 -1.61 -26.30
N ALA A 9 18.26 -2.28 -25.77
CA ALA A 9 17.80 -2.07 -24.40
C ALA A 9 18.81 -2.71 -23.43
N ILE A 10 19.16 -2.05 -22.33
CA ILE A 10 20.14 -2.53 -21.36
C ILE A 10 19.51 -2.49 -19.97
N SER A 11 19.53 -3.62 -19.27
CA SER A 11 18.91 -3.95 -18.00
C SER A 11 19.98 -4.54 -17.10
N LEU A 12 20.38 -3.84 -16.05
CA LEU A 12 21.15 -4.45 -14.98
C LEU A 12 20.17 -5.02 -13.96
N VAL A 13 19.93 -6.34 -13.98
CA VAL A 13 18.87 -6.96 -13.16
C VAL A 13 19.30 -8.28 -12.50
N LEU A 14 19.01 -8.35 -11.19
CA LEU A 14 18.78 -9.57 -10.41
C LEU A 14 17.27 -9.71 -10.06
N ALA A 15 16.48 -10.40 -10.90
CA ALA A 15 15.17 -11.01 -10.59
C ALA A 15 15.22 -12.53 -10.79
N SER A 16 14.74 -13.26 -9.78
CA SER A 16 14.02 -14.52 -9.98
C SER A 16 12.77 -14.27 -10.83
N LEU A 17 12.89 -14.37 -12.16
CA LEU A 17 11.77 -14.38 -13.10
C LEU A 17 11.33 -15.83 -13.33
N LYS A 18 10.16 -16.20 -12.80
CA LYS A 18 9.41 -17.32 -13.37
C LYS A 18 8.78 -16.87 -14.69
N GLY A 19 9.53 -17.14 -15.76
CA GLY A 19 9.04 -17.61 -17.05
C GLY A 19 8.71 -16.55 -18.08
N VAL A 20 9.61 -16.33 -19.05
CA VAL A 20 9.26 -16.14 -20.47
C VAL A 20 10.33 -16.77 -21.39
N ALA A 21 9.85 -17.58 -22.35
CA ALA A 21 10.37 -17.95 -23.68
C ALA A 21 11.81 -18.47 -23.93
N ALA A 22 12.56 -18.89 -22.91
CA ALA A 22 13.48 -20.02 -23.05
C ALA A 22 13.40 -20.85 -21.78
N LEU A 23 13.20 -22.17 -21.89
CA LEU A 23 13.26 -23.04 -20.72
C LEU A 23 14.69 -23.06 -20.10
N THR A 24 15.70 -22.60 -20.85
CA THR A 24 17.13 -22.63 -20.50
C THR A 24 17.96 -21.56 -21.25
N TYR A 25 19.02 -21.05 -20.63
CA TYR A 25 19.97 -20.07 -21.18
C TYR A 25 21.36 -20.69 -21.34
N GLN A 26 22.11 -20.30 -22.37
CA GLN A 26 23.53 -20.62 -22.51
C GLN A 26 24.37 -19.48 -21.93
N GLN A 27 25.18 -19.77 -20.90
CA GLN A 27 26.18 -18.86 -20.36
C GLN A 27 27.58 -19.26 -20.81
N SER A 28 28.39 -18.29 -21.26
CA SER A 28 29.79 -18.49 -21.62
C SER A 28 30.70 -17.51 -20.90
N GLY A 29 31.48 -17.98 -19.93
CA GLY A 29 32.50 -17.18 -19.25
C GLY A 29 33.84 -17.23 -19.98
N TYR A 30 34.65 -16.17 -19.85
CA TYR A 30 35.96 -16.06 -20.50
C TYR A 30 37.07 -15.68 -19.50
N TRP A 31 38.24 -16.33 -19.64
CA TRP A 31 39.44 -16.15 -18.81
C TRP A 31 40.69 -16.02 -19.68
N ASP A 32 41.70 -15.31 -19.18
CA ASP A 32 43.01 -15.19 -19.84
C ASP A 32 43.92 -16.40 -19.58
N ALA A 33 43.68 -17.14 -18.49
CA ALA A 33 44.53 -18.24 -18.04
C ALA A 33 43.88 -19.62 -18.24
N SER A 34 44.72 -20.63 -18.51
CA SER A 34 44.30 -22.03 -18.58
C SER A 34 43.81 -22.50 -17.22
N GLY A 35 42.64 -23.14 -17.17
CA GLY A 35 42.03 -23.65 -15.94
C GLY A 35 40.73 -22.95 -15.55
N CYS A 36 40.47 -21.75 -16.09
CA CYS A 36 39.26 -20.97 -15.82
C CYS A 36 39.07 -20.70 -14.30
N ASP A 37 40.18 -20.51 -13.60
CA ASP A 37 40.21 -20.21 -12.17
C ASP A 37 39.94 -18.72 -11.90
N GLY A 38 39.14 -18.43 -10.86
CA GLY A 38 38.76 -17.07 -10.48
C GLY A 38 37.59 -16.50 -11.27
N ALA A 39 37.31 -15.20 -11.10
CA ALA A 39 36.21 -14.53 -11.79
C ALA A 39 36.54 -14.34 -13.28
N PRO A 40 35.60 -14.65 -14.20
CA PRO A 40 35.81 -14.38 -15.62
C PRO A 40 35.89 -12.87 -15.87
N PHE A 41 36.74 -12.44 -16.80
CA PHE A 41 36.83 -11.03 -17.16
C PHE A 41 35.56 -10.55 -17.90
N TYR A 42 34.89 -11.48 -18.59
CA TYR A 42 33.70 -11.23 -19.39
C TYR A 42 32.83 -12.49 -19.44
N MET A 43 31.50 -12.32 -19.52
CA MET A 43 30.56 -13.42 -19.73
C MET A 43 29.47 -13.01 -20.73
N ASP A 44 29.10 -13.92 -21.63
CA ASP A 44 27.93 -13.79 -22.51
C ASP A 44 26.79 -14.71 -22.06
N ILE A 45 25.55 -14.26 -22.21
CA ILE A 45 24.33 -14.98 -21.87
C ILE A 45 23.35 -14.87 -23.05
N PHE A 46 22.87 -16.00 -23.56
CA PHE A 46 21.90 -16.02 -24.66
C PHE A 46 20.79 -17.03 -24.40
N PRO A 47 19.53 -16.74 -24.76
CA PRO A 47 18.47 -17.74 -24.73
C PRO A 47 18.77 -18.86 -25.75
N GLU A 48 18.74 -20.13 -25.31
CA GLU A 48 19.03 -21.29 -26.16
C GLU A 48 17.99 -22.39 -25.89
N ALA A 49 17.07 -22.56 -26.85
CA ALA A 49 15.96 -23.51 -26.74
C ALA A 49 16.43 -24.98 -26.73
N ASN A 50 17.63 -25.28 -27.25
CA ASN A 50 18.15 -26.64 -27.37
C ASN A 50 19.11 -27.06 -26.25
N CYS A 51 19.27 -26.23 -25.20
CA CYS A 51 20.22 -26.48 -24.12
C CYS A 51 19.94 -27.81 -23.37
N GLY A 52 18.67 -28.26 -23.31
CA GLY A 52 18.28 -29.55 -22.73
C GLY A 52 18.59 -30.79 -23.57
N GLN A 53 18.97 -30.65 -24.85
CA GLN A 53 19.18 -31.80 -25.76
C GLN A 53 20.64 -32.07 -26.12
N ARG A 54 21.55 -31.08 -25.96
CA ARG A 54 22.91 -31.16 -26.51
C ARG A 54 24.03 -31.48 -25.51
N ASN A 55 23.76 -31.68 -24.21
CA ASN A 55 24.79 -31.96 -23.18
C ASN A 55 26.03 -31.03 -23.33
N ILE A 56 25.79 -29.75 -23.59
CA ILE A 56 26.88 -28.78 -23.81
C ILE A 56 27.38 -28.33 -22.43
N THR A 57 28.43 -28.99 -21.95
CA THR A 57 29.17 -28.52 -20.78
C THR A 57 30.66 -28.60 -21.10
N TYR A 58 31.27 -27.47 -21.41
CA TYR A 58 32.72 -27.36 -21.59
C TYR A 58 33.29 -26.73 -20.33
N ASN A 59 34.00 -27.53 -19.52
CA ASN A 59 34.44 -27.09 -18.19
C ASN A 59 35.60 -26.08 -18.20
N CYS A 60 36.41 -26.03 -19.28
CA CYS A 60 37.33 -24.94 -19.62
C CYS A 60 38.04 -25.34 -20.93
N SER A 61 37.86 -24.58 -22.02
CA SER A 61 38.44 -24.93 -23.33
C SER A 61 39.08 -23.72 -24.02
N PRO A 62 40.18 -23.90 -24.77
CA PRO A 62 40.82 -22.80 -25.49
C PRO A 62 39.88 -22.26 -26.58
N TYR A 63 39.75 -20.94 -26.63
CA TYR A 63 38.93 -20.18 -27.57
C TYR A 63 39.80 -19.09 -28.19
N THR A 64 40.05 -19.15 -29.51
CA THR A 64 41.00 -18.25 -30.19
C THR A 64 40.32 -17.34 -31.22
N PRO A 65 39.56 -16.32 -30.79
CA PRO A 65 39.05 -15.30 -31.70
C PRO A 65 40.20 -14.38 -32.12
N SER A 66 40.41 -14.21 -33.43
CA SER A 66 41.32 -13.20 -34.00
C SER A 66 42.76 -13.23 -33.45
N ASN A 67 43.37 -14.42 -33.40
CA ASN A 67 44.77 -14.68 -33.00
C ASN A 67 45.14 -14.44 -31.53
N THR A 68 44.17 -14.23 -30.63
CA THR A 68 44.41 -14.24 -29.18
C THR A 68 43.70 -15.43 -28.56
N THR A 69 44.42 -16.27 -27.80
CA THR A 69 43.83 -17.43 -27.12
C THR A 69 43.31 -17.01 -25.74
N TYR A 70 42.02 -17.20 -25.52
CA TYR A 70 41.34 -17.13 -24.23
C TYR A 70 40.88 -18.54 -23.83
N TYR A 71 40.39 -18.69 -22.61
CA TYR A 71 39.76 -19.91 -22.14
C TYR A 71 38.30 -19.64 -21.85
N ARG A 72 37.42 -20.54 -22.33
CA ARG A 72 35.97 -20.37 -22.27
C ARG A 72 35.31 -21.56 -21.61
N THR A 73 34.35 -21.29 -20.74
CA THR A 73 33.36 -22.27 -20.28
C THR A 73 32.04 -22.06 -21.00
N VAL A 74 31.23 -23.12 -21.12
CA VAL A 74 29.86 -23.04 -21.63
C VAL A 74 28.99 -23.92 -20.77
N ILE A 75 27.90 -23.35 -20.26
CA ILE A 75 26.93 -24.05 -19.42
C ILE A 75 25.50 -23.64 -19.78
N CYS A 76 24.58 -24.60 -19.63
CA CYS A 76 23.14 -24.38 -19.74
C CYS A 76 22.55 -24.17 -18.34
N VAL A 77 21.82 -23.08 -18.14
CA VAL A 77 21.27 -22.70 -16.83
C VAL A 77 19.81 -22.26 -16.94
N GLU A 78 19.01 -22.54 -15.92
CA GLU A 78 17.64 -22.03 -15.82
C GLU A 78 17.61 -20.65 -15.13
N ASP A 79 18.53 -20.41 -14.20
CA ASP A 79 18.68 -19.16 -13.47
C ASP A 79 20.07 -18.57 -13.74
N THR A 80 20.11 -17.56 -14.62
CA THR A 80 21.35 -16.92 -15.05
C THR A 80 22.04 -16.17 -13.92
N GLN A 81 21.28 -15.67 -12.95
CA GLN A 81 21.79 -14.80 -11.90
C GLN A 81 22.45 -15.58 -10.77
N VAL A 82 21.81 -16.67 -10.33
CA VAL A 82 22.39 -17.59 -9.35
C VAL A 82 23.72 -18.13 -9.85
N TRP A 83 23.79 -18.49 -11.14
CA TRP A 83 25.01 -18.99 -11.76
C TRP A 83 26.07 -17.92 -11.97
N THR A 84 25.72 -16.72 -12.45
CA THR A 84 26.67 -15.60 -12.54
C THR A 84 27.30 -15.32 -11.17
N LYS A 85 26.49 -15.25 -10.11
CA LYS A 85 26.98 -15.04 -8.74
C LYS A 85 27.96 -16.13 -8.30
N SER A 86 27.76 -17.37 -8.71
CA SER A 86 28.67 -18.49 -8.37
C SER A 86 30.07 -18.34 -8.98
N TYR A 87 30.18 -17.76 -10.19
CA TYR A 87 31.46 -17.52 -10.86
C TYR A 87 32.23 -16.33 -10.28
N TYR A 88 31.52 -15.23 -9.99
CA TYR A 88 32.14 -14.01 -9.47
C TYR A 88 32.35 -14.03 -7.95
N LYS A 89 31.65 -14.89 -7.20
CA LYS A 89 31.78 -15.05 -5.73
C LYS A 89 31.65 -13.71 -4.99
N SER A 90 32.74 -13.21 -4.43
CA SER A 90 32.83 -11.93 -3.70
C SER A 90 33.49 -10.82 -4.53
N THR A 91 33.73 -11.05 -5.82
CA THR A 91 34.32 -10.09 -6.74
C THR A 91 33.23 -9.25 -7.38
N ASP A 92 33.42 -7.94 -7.43
CA ASP A 92 32.44 -7.02 -8.00
C ASP A 92 32.31 -7.18 -9.52
N TYR A 93 31.08 -7.11 -10.00
CA TYR A 93 30.73 -7.24 -11.40
C TYR A 93 29.52 -6.40 -11.75
N VAL A 94 29.38 -6.08 -13.03
CA VAL A 94 28.26 -5.34 -13.60
C VAL A 94 27.65 -6.21 -14.71
N MET A 95 26.39 -6.64 -14.54
CA MET A 95 25.65 -7.49 -15.47
C MET A 95 24.60 -6.74 -16.29
N MET A 96 24.80 -6.59 -17.60
CA MET A 96 23.93 -5.94 -18.57
C MET A 96 23.09 -6.95 -19.38
N GLU A 97 21.79 -7.02 -19.13
CA GLU A 97 20.78 -7.79 -19.87
C GLU A 97 20.07 -6.92 -20.93
N GLN A 98 19.54 -7.51 -21.98
CA GLN A 98 18.87 -6.81 -23.06
C GLN A 98 17.54 -7.47 -23.38
N PHE A 99 16.52 -6.64 -23.60
CA PHE A 99 15.16 -7.07 -23.92
C PHE A 99 14.69 -6.44 -25.23
N ASN A 100 13.79 -7.11 -25.95
CA ASN A 100 13.21 -6.56 -27.18
C ASN A 100 12.24 -5.42 -26.84
N ALA A 101 12.42 -4.26 -27.47
CA ALA A 101 11.63 -3.06 -27.21
C ALA A 101 10.19 -3.11 -27.78
N SER A 102 9.84 -4.16 -28.52
CA SER A 102 8.50 -4.30 -29.14
C SER A 102 7.42 -4.81 -28.18
N THR A 103 7.80 -5.42 -27.06
CA THR A 103 6.91 -5.80 -25.95
C THR A 103 7.06 -4.76 -24.83
N LYS A 104 5.93 -4.21 -24.31
CA LYS A 104 5.96 -3.20 -23.22
C LYS A 104 6.27 -3.80 -21.84
N ASP A 105 6.42 -5.11 -21.82
CA ASP A 105 6.72 -6.04 -20.77
C ASP A 105 8.06 -6.69 -21.12
N CYS A 106 8.97 -6.79 -20.15
CA CYS A 106 10.30 -7.43 -20.26
C CYS A 106 10.25 -8.94 -20.57
N GLY A 107 9.26 -9.42 -21.33
CA GLY A 107 9.07 -10.83 -21.66
C GLY A 107 10.05 -11.34 -22.70
N ASP A 108 10.50 -10.51 -23.65
CA ASP A 108 11.42 -10.97 -24.70
C ASP A 108 12.88 -10.67 -24.32
N TYR A 109 13.50 -11.54 -23.52
CA TYR A 109 14.95 -11.52 -23.26
C TYR A 109 15.73 -11.81 -24.56
N VAL A 110 16.72 -10.97 -24.87
CA VAL A 110 17.52 -11.06 -26.10
C VAL A 110 18.92 -11.60 -25.80
N GLU A 111 19.65 -10.95 -24.91
CA GLU A 111 21.02 -11.32 -24.54
C GLU A 111 21.38 -10.72 -23.17
N GLY A 112 22.44 -11.21 -22.56
CA GLY A 112 23.02 -10.62 -21.35
C GLY A 112 24.54 -10.71 -21.38
N ARG A 113 25.19 -9.78 -20.69
CA ARG A 113 26.64 -9.65 -20.65
C ARG A 113 27.08 -9.29 -19.25
N VAL A 114 28.15 -9.89 -18.76
CA VAL A 114 28.70 -9.59 -17.43
C VAL A 114 30.12 -9.10 -17.58
N PHE A 115 30.45 -8.02 -16.88
CA PHE A 115 31.75 -7.37 -16.89
C PHE A 115 32.35 -7.38 -15.49
N LEU A 116 33.62 -7.77 -15.38
CA LEU A 116 34.38 -7.63 -14.15
C LEU A 116 34.54 -6.14 -13.81
N ALA A 117 34.17 -5.75 -12.58
CA ALA A 117 34.14 -4.34 -12.18
C ALA A 117 35.36 -3.96 -11.35
N ASN A 118 36.49 -3.76 -12.03
CA ASN A 118 37.78 -3.45 -11.43
C ASN A 118 38.48 -2.27 -12.14
N ASP A 119 37.72 -1.40 -12.80
CA ASP A 119 38.20 -0.25 -13.56
C ASP A 119 39.14 -0.58 -14.73
N SER A 120 39.23 -1.85 -15.15
CA SER A 120 40.07 -2.27 -16.27
C SER A 120 39.28 -2.39 -17.58
N CYS A 121 39.97 -2.17 -18.70
CA CYS A 121 39.37 -2.28 -20.03
C CYS A 121 39.17 -3.76 -20.38
N VAL A 122 37.90 -4.18 -20.47
CA VAL A 122 37.48 -5.54 -20.78
C VAL A 122 37.10 -5.64 -22.26
N ARG A 123 37.69 -6.59 -22.98
CA ARG A 123 37.37 -6.84 -24.39
C ARG A 123 36.10 -7.67 -24.54
N MET A 124 35.20 -7.25 -25.42
CA MET A 124 33.99 -8.00 -25.78
C MET A 124 34.30 -8.89 -27.00
N LEU A 125 34.11 -10.21 -26.85
CA LEU A 125 34.55 -11.17 -27.87
C LEU A 125 33.50 -11.42 -28.97
N ASN A 126 32.21 -11.21 -28.67
CA ASN A 126 31.08 -11.52 -29.55
C ASN A 126 30.16 -10.31 -29.83
N SER A 127 30.71 -9.08 -29.84
CA SER A 127 29.93 -7.87 -30.14
C SER A 127 30.45 -7.14 -31.37
N THR A 128 29.52 -6.69 -32.22
CA THR A 128 29.81 -5.99 -33.48
C THR A 128 29.82 -4.46 -33.32
N THR A 129 29.12 -3.94 -32.32
CA THR A 129 28.88 -2.50 -32.14
C THR A 129 29.85 -1.88 -31.14
N TYR A 130 30.03 -2.53 -29.99
CA TYR A 130 30.98 -2.12 -28.95
C TYR A 130 32.01 -3.23 -28.78
N LYS A 131 33.30 -2.89 -28.78
CA LYS A 131 34.40 -3.86 -28.78
C LYS A 131 35.08 -4.00 -27.42
N SER A 132 34.89 -3.04 -26.53
CA SER A 132 35.39 -3.10 -25.15
C SER A 132 34.52 -2.30 -24.19
N ALA A 133 34.69 -2.54 -22.89
CA ALA A 133 33.96 -1.89 -21.83
C ALA A 133 34.83 -1.63 -20.59
N ILE A 134 34.49 -0.60 -19.82
CA ILE A 134 35.03 -0.37 -18.47
C ILE A 134 33.85 -0.41 -17.49
N ALA A 135 33.96 -1.25 -16.47
CA ALA A 135 32.97 -1.36 -15.40
C ALA A 135 33.61 -1.02 -14.05
N SER A 136 32.85 -0.31 -13.22
CA SER A 136 33.30 0.18 -11.90
C SER A 136 32.18 0.05 -10.88
N VAL A 137 32.54 -0.38 -9.66
CA VAL A 137 31.68 -0.28 -8.47
C VAL A 137 32.41 0.59 -7.45
N ALA A 138 31.80 1.71 -7.07
CA ALA A 138 32.37 2.63 -6.09
C ALA A 138 32.01 2.21 -4.65
N SER A 139 32.68 2.82 -3.67
CA SER A 139 32.49 2.53 -2.25
C SER A 139 31.09 2.85 -1.71
N ASP A 140 30.29 3.64 -2.43
CA ASP A 140 28.90 3.96 -2.09
C ASP A 140 27.90 3.04 -2.80
N ASP A 141 28.38 1.90 -3.34
CA ASP A 141 27.66 0.93 -4.19
C ASP A 141 27.20 1.49 -5.55
N SER A 142 27.64 2.68 -5.96
CA SER A 142 27.34 3.19 -7.30
C SER A 142 28.08 2.40 -8.37
N GLN A 143 27.38 2.09 -9.46
CA GLN A 143 27.91 1.26 -10.54
C GLN A 143 27.98 2.09 -11.82
N THR A 144 29.09 1.96 -12.57
CA THR A 144 29.21 2.55 -13.90
C THR A 144 29.64 1.52 -14.93
N LEU A 145 29.16 1.69 -16.15
CA LEU A 145 29.54 0.88 -17.30
C LEU A 145 29.75 1.80 -18.50
N GLN A 146 30.92 1.76 -19.11
CA GLN A 146 31.26 2.54 -20.29
C GLN A 146 31.59 1.59 -21.44
N LEU A 147 30.96 1.78 -22.60
CA LEU A 147 31.14 0.96 -23.79
C LEU A 147 31.90 1.73 -24.86
N TYR A 148 32.89 1.08 -25.47
CA TYR A 148 33.81 1.66 -26.44
C TYR A 148 33.72 0.93 -27.77
N THR A 149 33.90 1.67 -28.87
CA THR A 149 33.86 1.10 -30.22
C THR A 149 35.22 0.54 -30.66
N ASP A 150 36.29 0.85 -29.92
CA ASP A 150 37.62 0.27 -30.07
C ASP A 150 37.89 -0.84 -29.02
N THR A 151 38.99 -1.56 -29.15
CA THR A 151 39.34 -2.72 -28.30
C THR A 151 40.23 -2.38 -27.11
N ALA A 152 40.68 -1.13 -26.99
CA ALA A 152 41.65 -0.67 -25.99
C ALA A 152 41.07 0.40 -25.05
N CYS A 153 39.75 0.66 -25.13
CA CYS A 153 39.07 1.74 -24.42
C CYS A 153 39.77 3.11 -24.61
N ALA A 154 40.41 3.31 -25.76
CA ALA A 154 41.23 4.48 -26.04
C ALA A 154 40.43 5.64 -26.65
N SER A 155 39.27 5.35 -27.24
CA SER A 155 38.35 6.39 -27.73
C SER A 155 37.53 6.98 -26.60
N THR A 156 36.80 8.07 -26.88
CA THR A 156 35.69 8.47 -26.01
C THR A 156 34.67 7.32 -25.92
N ALA A 157 34.09 7.10 -24.73
CA ALA A 157 33.04 6.11 -24.55
C ALA A 157 31.87 6.41 -25.49
N GLY A 158 31.47 5.43 -26.30
CA GLY A 158 30.35 5.53 -27.21
C GLY A 158 29.00 5.47 -26.49
N LYS A 159 28.97 4.87 -25.30
CA LYS A 159 27.80 4.82 -24.41
C LYS A 159 28.24 4.67 -22.96
N SER A 160 27.57 5.36 -22.05
CA SER A 160 27.87 5.28 -20.61
C SER A 160 26.59 5.10 -19.80
N PHE A 161 26.67 4.22 -18.81
CA PHE A 161 25.62 3.94 -17.84
C PHE A 161 26.16 4.27 -16.45
N SER A 162 25.29 4.80 -15.61
CA SER A 162 25.60 5.08 -14.22
C SER A 162 24.36 4.84 -13.38
N VAL A 163 24.54 4.12 -12.28
CA VAL A 163 23.51 3.78 -11.31
C VAL A 163 24.02 4.22 -9.94
N GLU A 164 23.24 5.05 -9.24
CA GLU A 164 23.60 5.52 -7.89
C GLU A 164 23.38 4.41 -6.86
N GLY A 165 24.30 4.23 -5.90
CA GLY A 165 24.24 3.10 -4.96
C GLY A 165 23.06 3.15 -3.98
N SER A 166 22.44 4.30 -3.75
CA SER A 166 21.17 4.40 -3.02
C SER A 166 20.00 3.68 -3.72
N VAL A 167 20.16 3.39 -5.02
CA VAL A 167 19.21 2.63 -5.86
C VAL A 167 19.60 1.15 -5.93
N VAL A 168 20.80 0.79 -5.45
CA VAL A 168 21.35 -0.57 -5.41
C VAL A 168 21.01 -1.20 -4.05
N SER A 169 19.83 -1.80 -3.97
CA SER A 169 19.42 -2.72 -2.90
C SER A 169 19.76 -4.15 -3.31
N ALA A 170 19.71 -5.09 -2.36
CA ALA A 170 20.00 -6.50 -2.62
C ALA A 170 19.12 -7.17 -3.69
N HIS A 171 18.07 -6.52 -4.22
CA HIS A 171 17.16 -7.02 -5.26
C HIS A 171 16.45 -5.87 -6.04
N SER A 172 17.14 -4.79 -6.44
CA SER A 172 16.50 -3.70 -7.20
C SER A 172 16.79 -3.70 -8.70
N TYR A 173 15.74 -3.38 -9.46
CA TYR A 173 15.68 -3.32 -10.93
C TYR A 173 15.84 -1.89 -11.42
N PHE A 174 16.62 -1.68 -12.49
CA PHE A 174 16.66 -0.38 -13.17
C PHE A 174 16.51 -0.49 -14.69
N PHE A 175 15.58 0.30 -15.23
CA PHE A 175 15.46 0.57 -16.65
C PHE A 175 16.18 1.89 -16.96
N SER A 176 17.33 1.83 -17.64
CA SER A 176 17.77 2.97 -18.44
C SER A 176 17.12 2.82 -19.81
N THR A 177 16.03 3.54 -20.07
CA THR A 177 15.70 3.83 -21.46
C THR A 177 16.86 4.64 -22.03
N GLU A 178 17.52 4.08 -23.05
CA GLU A 178 18.36 4.91 -23.90
C GLU A 178 17.55 6.14 -24.26
N SER A 179 18.20 7.28 -24.10
CA SER A 179 17.81 8.56 -24.65
C SER A 179 17.64 8.40 -26.17
N ALA A 180 16.48 7.90 -26.59
CA ALA A 180 15.89 8.27 -27.86
C ALA A 180 15.86 9.79 -27.87
N GLY A 181 16.43 10.38 -28.91
CA GLY A 181 16.42 11.81 -29.12
C GLY A 181 15.02 12.36 -28.86
N ASP A 182 14.95 13.28 -27.90
CA ASP A 182 13.75 13.98 -27.46
C ASP A 182 12.62 13.12 -26.85
N GLY A 183 12.10 13.56 -25.71
CA GLY A 183 11.34 12.69 -24.81
C GLY A 183 9.93 12.34 -25.29
N ALA A 184 9.49 11.12 -25.01
CA ALA A 184 8.08 10.89 -24.72
C ALA A 184 7.83 11.46 -23.32
N PRO A 185 7.21 12.63 -23.19
CA PRO A 185 7.31 13.36 -21.94
C PRO A 185 6.12 13.02 -21.04
N LEU A 186 6.29 13.08 -19.71
CA LEU A 186 5.33 12.54 -18.70
C LEU A 186 3.84 12.92 -18.92
N TRP A 187 3.55 13.94 -19.72
CA TRP A 187 2.21 14.26 -20.21
C TRP A 187 1.57 13.20 -21.13
N ARG A 188 2.28 12.12 -21.50
CA ARG A 188 1.72 10.94 -22.20
C ARG A 188 1.43 9.76 -21.26
N ASP A 189 1.66 9.91 -19.96
CA ASP A 189 1.33 8.90 -18.95
C ASP A 189 -0.19 8.73 -18.84
N GLU A 190 -0.68 7.49 -18.85
CA GLU A 190 -2.11 7.19 -18.89
C GLU A 190 -2.87 7.70 -17.66
N VAL A 191 -2.23 7.73 -16.49
CA VAL A 191 -2.84 8.28 -15.25
C VAL A 191 -2.98 9.79 -15.37
N ILE A 192 -1.96 10.47 -15.89
CA ILE A 192 -1.96 11.92 -16.12
C ILE A 192 -2.98 12.31 -17.20
N LEU A 193 -3.05 11.55 -18.30
CA LEU A 193 -4.01 11.76 -19.38
C LEU A 193 -5.45 11.49 -18.93
N GLY A 194 -5.68 10.40 -18.19
CA GLY A 194 -6.99 10.05 -17.66
C GLY A 194 -7.54 11.08 -16.67
N ALA A 195 -6.65 11.81 -15.99
CA ALA A 195 -7.02 12.89 -15.09
C ALA A 195 -6.97 14.30 -15.72
N ARG A 196 -6.72 14.40 -17.03
CA ARG A 196 -6.62 15.70 -17.70
C ARG A 196 -8.00 16.36 -17.79
N VAL A 197 -8.06 17.63 -17.39
CA VAL A 197 -9.27 18.46 -17.52
C VAL A 197 -9.06 19.64 -18.47
N PRO A 198 -10.13 20.19 -19.08
CA PRO A 198 -10.00 21.34 -19.98
C PRO A 198 -9.52 22.58 -19.23
N ARG A 199 -8.44 23.19 -19.71
CA ARG A 199 -7.74 24.31 -19.04
C ARG A 199 -8.57 25.59 -19.00
N GLU A 200 -9.40 25.80 -20.01
CA GLU A 200 -10.34 26.92 -20.14
C GLU A 200 -11.46 26.88 -19.08
N LYS A 201 -11.72 25.71 -18.48
CA LYS A 201 -12.68 25.55 -17.38
C LYS A 201 -12.07 25.82 -16.01
N VAL A 202 -10.76 26.08 -15.94
CA VAL A 202 -10.02 26.40 -14.71
C VAL A 202 -9.82 27.91 -14.61
N VAL A 203 -10.51 28.52 -13.65
CA VAL A 203 -10.37 29.97 -13.36
C VAL A 203 -9.49 30.14 -12.13
N ILE A 204 -8.29 30.66 -12.33
CA ILE A 204 -7.36 31.01 -11.26
C ILE A 204 -7.77 32.36 -10.68
N GLN A 205 -7.83 32.45 -9.35
CA GLN A 205 -8.21 33.65 -8.62
C GLN A 205 -7.01 34.15 -7.79
N ARG A 206 -7.16 34.23 -6.46
CA ARG A 206 -6.14 34.78 -5.56
C ARG A 206 -5.07 33.75 -5.21
N LEU A 207 -3.83 34.21 -5.03
CA LEU A 207 -2.76 33.41 -4.43
C LEU A 207 -3.12 33.09 -2.97
N ILE A 208 -3.04 31.82 -2.57
CA ILE A 208 -3.24 31.36 -1.18
C ILE A 208 -1.89 31.21 -0.50
N SER A 209 -0.94 30.55 -1.17
CA SER A 209 0.35 30.19 -0.59
C SER A 209 1.44 30.18 -1.65
N ARG A 210 2.65 30.54 -1.23
CA ARG A 210 3.87 30.44 -2.03
C ARG A 210 4.94 29.74 -1.18
N GLY A 211 5.42 28.60 -1.67
CA GLY A 211 6.48 27.81 -1.05
C GLY A 211 7.74 27.75 -1.92
N GLY A 212 8.76 27.03 -1.44
CA GLY A 212 10.02 26.84 -2.19
C GLY A 212 9.87 26.07 -3.50
N TYR A 213 8.78 25.33 -3.67
CA TYR A 213 8.57 24.39 -4.79
C TYR A 213 7.38 24.76 -5.70
N GLY A 214 6.57 25.75 -5.32
CA GLY A 214 5.37 26.10 -6.08
C GLY A 214 4.50 27.18 -5.45
N GLU A 215 3.48 27.57 -6.21
CA GLU A 215 2.42 28.49 -5.83
C GLU A 215 1.08 27.73 -5.79
N VAL A 216 0.25 28.05 -4.81
CA VAL A 216 -1.11 27.52 -4.70
C VAL A 216 -2.07 28.70 -4.74
N TYR A 217 -3.01 28.66 -5.69
CA TYR A 217 -4.05 29.66 -5.88
C TYR A 217 -5.41 29.10 -5.50
N ALA A 218 -6.31 29.96 -5.03
CA ALA A 218 -7.73 29.67 -5.02
C ALA A 218 -8.23 29.77 -6.46
N GLY A 219 -9.17 28.91 -6.84
CA GLY A 219 -9.77 28.96 -8.15
C GLY A 219 -11.11 28.27 -8.20
N THR A 220 -11.69 28.22 -9.39
CA THR A 220 -12.89 27.43 -9.67
C THR A 220 -12.68 26.51 -10.85
N PHE A 221 -13.27 25.33 -10.78
CA PHE A 221 -13.37 24.37 -11.88
C PHE A 221 -14.82 23.95 -12.03
N ASN A 222 -15.43 24.18 -13.20
CA ASN A 222 -16.87 23.99 -13.41
C ASN A 222 -17.73 24.70 -12.34
N GLY A 223 -17.34 25.91 -11.94
CA GLY A 223 -18.02 26.69 -10.90
C GLY A 223 -17.84 26.16 -9.46
N LYS A 224 -17.11 25.07 -9.24
CA LYS A 224 -16.82 24.53 -7.91
C LYS A 224 -15.46 25.05 -7.40
N PRO A 225 -15.33 25.39 -6.10
CA PRO A 225 -14.06 25.81 -5.53
C PRO A 225 -12.98 24.73 -5.61
N VAL A 226 -11.77 25.11 -6.04
CA VAL A 226 -10.58 24.26 -6.10
C VAL A 226 -9.34 25.02 -5.62
N ALA A 227 -8.33 24.29 -5.17
CA ALA A 227 -6.98 24.80 -5.04
C ALA A 227 -6.18 24.44 -6.30
N VAL A 228 -5.49 25.43 -6.89
CA VAL A 228 -4.73 25.30 -8.12
C VAL A 228 -3.24 25.40 -7.78
N LYS A 229 -2.55 24.27 -7.80
CA LYS A 229 -1.11 24.18 -7.52
C LYS A 229 -0.33 24.30 -8.83
N MET A 230 0.69 25.13 -8.84
CA MET A 230 1.53 25.44 -10.00
C MET A 230 3.00 25.54 -9.60
N LEU A 231 3.91 25.31 -10.54
CA LEU A 231 5.33 25.58 -10.35
C LEU A 231 5.61 27.09 -10.22
N LEU A 232 6.69 27.43 -9.51
CA LEU A 232 7.15 28.82 -9.42
C LEU A 232 7.48 29.38 -10.80
N PRO A 233 7.16 30.66 -11.11
CA PRO A 233 7.39 31.25 -12.43
C PRO A 233 8.81 31.03 -12.98
N GLY A 234 9.82 31.15 -12.11
CA GLY A 234 11.24 30.92 -12.49
C GLY A 234 11.58 29.46 -12.81
N THR A 235 10.81 28.49 -12.32
CA THR A 235 11.04 27.05 -12.50
C THR A 235 10.16 26.41 -13.57
N ARG A 236 9.09 27.07 -14.02
CA ARG A 236 8.14 26.56 -15.03
C ARG A 236 8.82 26.12 -16.34
N LYS A 237 9.91 26.79 -16.74
CA LYS A 237 10.69 26.45 -17.94
C LYS A 237 11.64 25.27 -17.74
N SER A 238 11.94 24.89 -16.50
CA SER A 238 12.84 23.78 -16.19
C SER A 238 12.16 22.43 -16.43
N LYS A 239 12.69 21.65 -17.37
CA LYS A 239 12.20 20.29 -17.68
C LYS A 239 12.21 19.39 -16.43
N GLN A 240 13.26 19.48 -15.61
CA GLN A 240 13.39 18.69 -14.39
C GLN A 240 12.28 19.00 -13.38
N HIS A 241 12.01 20.29 -13.12
CA HIS A 241 10.96 20.68 -12.18
C HIS A 241 9.56 20.24 -12.66
N ARG A 242 9.31 20.32 -13.98
CA ARG A 242 8.05 19.81 -14.55
C ARG A 242 7.89 18.30 -14.41
N ILE A 243 8.97 17.54 -14.61
CA ILE A 243 8.98 16.08 -14.42
C ILE A 243 8.67 15.75 -12.95
N SER A 244 9.37 16.39 -12.01
CA SER A 244 9.13 16.19 -10.58
C SER A 244 7.70 16.55 -10.16
N PHE A 245 7.16 17.64 -10.69
CA PHE A 245 5.77 18.04 -10.45
C PHE A 245 4.77 17.02 -11.00
N LEU A 246 4.99 16.47 -12.21
CA LEU A 246 4.13 15.44 -12.77
C LEU A 246 4.21 14.11 -12.03
N ALA A 247 5.37 13.74 -11.50
CA ALA A 247 5.50 12.57 -10.65
C ALA A 247 4.66 12.71 -9.37
N GLU A 248 4.68 13.91 -8.77
CA GLU A 248 3.83 14.23 -7.63
C GLU A 248 2.34 14.18 -7.99
N VAL A 249 1.95 14.76 -9.13
CA VAL A 249 0.58 14.69 -9.65
C VAL A 249 0.13 13.26 -9.89
N LYS A 250 1.00 12.42 -10.45
CA LYS A 250 0.72 11.00 -10.68
C LYS A 250 0.44 10.28 -9.37
N LEU A 251 1.27 10.48 -8.34
CA LEU A 251 1.01 9.90 -7.03
C LEU A 251 -0.33 10.39 -6.49
N MET A 252 -0.57 11.71 -6.46
CA MET A 252 -1.84 12.27 -5.97
C MET A 252 -3.06 11.71 -6.70
N ALA A 253 -2.95 11.44 -8.00
CA ALA A 253 -4.03 10.86 -8.80
C ALA A 253 -4.35 9.40 -8.41
N THR A 254 -3.40 8.67 -7.82
CA THR A 254 -3.58 7.28 -7.38
C THR A 254 -4.10 7.14 -5.94
N LEU A 255 -4.10 8.23 -5.15
CA LEU A 255 -4.51 8.21 -3.75
C LEU A 255 -5.99 8.57 -3.60
N GLU A 256 -6.77 7.70 -2.95
CA GLU A 256 -8.18 7.96 -2.61
C GLU A 256 -8.47 7.60 -1.15
N HIS A 257 -8.54 8.62 -0.28
CA HIS A 257 -8.89 8.43 1.12
C HIS A 257 -9.58 9.67 1.71
N PRO A 258 -10.57 9.55 2.63
CA PRO A 258 -11.28 10.71 3.20
C PRO A 258 -10.40 11.69 3.98
N ARG A 259 -9.21 11.25 4.42
CA ARG A 259 -8.21 12.07 5.13
C ARG A 259 -7.00 12.47 4.27
N ILE A 260 -7.09 12.28 2.95
CA ILE A 260 -6.15 12.81 1.97
C ILE A 260 -6.86 13.88 1.15
N VAL A 261 -6.17 14.98 0.86
CA VAL A 261 -6.68 16.03 -0.01
C VAL A 261 -6.94 15.45 -1.39
N ARG A 262 -8.21 15.48 -1.79
CA ARG A 262 -8.69 14.85 -3.00
C ARG A 262 -8.14 15.56 -4.24
N PHE A 263 -7.50 14.78 -5.09
CA PHE A 263 -7.13 15.21 -6.42
C PHE A 263 -8.36 15.37 -7.33
N VAL A 264 -8.42 16.47 -8.07
CA VAL A 264 -9.54 16.82 -8.96
C VAL A 264 -9.16 16.61 -10.42
N GLY A 265 -7.92 16.89 -10.79
CA GLY A 265 -7.44 16.74 -12.16
C GLY A 265 -6.21 17.59 -12.42
N VAL A 266 -5.71 17.53 -13.65
CA VAL A 266 -4.53 18.27 -14.10
C VAL A 266 -4.85 19.00 -15.41
N ALA A 267 -4.38 20.23 -15.57
CA ALA A 267 -4.64 21.01 -16.78
C ALA A 267 -3.39 21.73 -17.26
N TRP A 268 -3.31 21.94 -18.57
CA TRP A 268 -2.27 22.71 -19.24
C TRP A 268 -2.69 23.06 -20.67
N ASP A 269 -2.33 24.26 -21.11
CA ASP A 269 -2.33 24.66 -22.54
C ASP A 269 -0.94 24.45 -23.16
N SER A 270 0.10 24.63 -22.35
CA SER A 270 1.48 24.36 -22.72
C SER A 270 2.21 23.68 -21.56
N PRO A 271 3.35 22.99 -21.81
CA PRO A 271 4.15 22.40 -20.74
C PRO A 271 4.54 23.38 -19.63
N ASN A 272 4.64 24.67 -19.93
CA ASN A 272 5.02 25.71 -18.97
C ASN A 272 3.86 26.23 -18.10
N ASP A 273 2.61 25.87 -18.42
CA ASP A 273 1.39 26.28 -17.69
C ASP A 273 0.69 25.09 -17.02
N LEU A 274 1.48 24.12 -16.55
CA LEU A 274 0.95 22.95 -15.87
C LEU A 274 0.37 23.32 -14.50
N CYS A 275 -0.87 22.91 -14.25
CA CYS A 275 -1.52 23.08 -12.96
C CYS A 275 -2.22 21.81 -12.49
N ALA A 276 -2.11 21.55 -11.19
CA ALA A 276 -2.82 20.47 -10.51
C ALA A 276 -4.00 21.06 -9.73
N LEU A 277 -5.17 20.45 -9.87
CA LEU A 277 -6.40 20.84 -9.19
C LEU A 277 -6.64 19.92 -8.01
N LEU A 278 -6.81 20.52 -6.85
CA LEU A 278 -7.11 19.84 -5.58
C LEU A 278 -8.42 20.37 -5.02
N GLU A 279 -9.07 19.61 -4.15
CA GLU A 279 -10.20 20.15 -3.39
C GLU A 279 -9.76 21.36 -2.55
N PHE A 280 -10.61 22.38 -2.48
CA PHE A 280 -10.32 23.57 -1.69
C PHE A 280 -10.65 23.35 -0.21
N MET A 281 -9.66 23.53 0.65
CA MET A 281 -9.77 23.36 2.10
C MET A 281 -9.92 24.71 2.81
N ALA A 282 -11.17 25.09 3.10
CA ALA A 282 -11.52 26.45 3.56
C ALA A 282 -10.95 26.86 4.93
N GLY A 283 -10.57 25.89 5.76
CA GLY A 283 -9.95 26.12 7.07
C GLY A 283 -8.46 26.46 7.01
N GLY A 284 -7.83 26.41 5.84
CA GLY A 284 -6.40 26.64 5.67
C GLY A 284 -5.54 25.50 6.22
N ASP A 285 -4.26 25.76 6.49
CA ASP A 285 -3.36 24.79 7.10
C ASP A 285 -3.39 24.84 8.64
N LEU A 286 -2.99 23.74 9.27
CA LEU A 286 -2.98 23.59 10.72
C LEU A 286 -2.03 24.59 11.40
N ARG A 287 -0.89 24.94 10.78
CA ARG A 287 0.07 25.90 11.37
C ARG A 287 -0.57 27.27 11.54
N ALA A 288 -1.30 27.75 10.53
CA ALA A 288 -2.04 29.00 10.59
C ALA A 288 -3.12 29.01 11.69
N LEU A 289 -3.81 27.87 11.91
CA LEU A 289 -4.76 27.72 13.01
C LEU A 289 -4.05 27.83 14.37
N LEU A 290 -2.92 27.15 14.54
CA LEU A 290 -2.16 27.15 15.79
C LEU A 290 -1.55 28.51 16.09
N ASP A 291 -1.04 29.23 15.08
CA ASP A 291 -0.57 30.61 15.24
C ASP A 291 -1.70 31.54 15.70
N LYS A 292 -2.92 31.34 15.18
CA LYS A 292 -4.10 32.08 15.62
C LYS A 292 -4.44 31.75 17.07
N TYR A 293 -4.41 30.48 17.45
CA TYR A 293 -4.65 30.05 18.83
C TYR A 293 -3.63 30.64 19.80
N LEU A 294 -2.35 30.65 19.43
CA LEU A 294 -1.28 31.25 20.23
C LEU A 294 -1.48 32.76 20.41
N LYS A 295 -1.82 33.49 19.34
CA LYS A 295 -2.08 34.95 19.40
C LYS A 295 -3.34 35.32 20.19
N GLN A 296 -4.25 34.37 20.37
CA GLN A 296 -5.52 34.56 21.06
C GLN A 296 -5.51 33.98 22.47
N ASP A 297 -4.33 33.57 22.98
CA ASP A 297 -4.16 32.90 24.28
C ASP A 297 -5.14 31.74 24.48
N HIS A 298 -5.43 31.00 23.39
CA HIS A 298 -6.30 29.84 23.44
C HIS A 298 -5.67 28.78 24.35
N PRO A 299 -6.44 28.03 25.16
CA PRO A 299 -5.90 27.00 26.04
C PRO A 299 -4.95 26.01 25.32
N ILE A 300 -3.75 25.87 25.89
CA ILE A 300 -2.77 24.82 25.56
C ILE A 300 -3.26 23.46 26.09
N GLY A 301 -2.64 22.38 25.65
CA GLY A 301 -3.06 21.01 25.96
C GLY A 301 -4.00 20.40 24.92
N PHE A 302 -4.40 19.15 25.11
CA PHE A 302 -5.28 18.46 24.16
C PHE A 302 -6.77 18.66 24.51
N ASN A 303 -7.52 19.25 23.57
CA ASN A 303 -8.98 19.27 23.59
C ASN A 303 -9.55 18.36 22.49
N TYR A 304 -10.85 18.12 22.52
CA TYR A 304 -11.51 17.20 21.57
C TYR A 304 -11.19 17.52 20.10
N VAL A 305 -11.16 18.81 19.72
CA VAL A 305 -10.88 19.23 18.34
C VAL A 305 -9.44 18.89 17.94
N LYS A 306 -8.46 19.16 18.81
CA LYS A 306 -7.05 18.83 18.56
C LYS A 306 -6.84 17.31 18.45
N VAL A 307 -7.50 16.53 19.29
CA VAL A 307 -7.46 15.05 19.22
C VAL A 307 -8.11 14.54 17.94
N LYS A 308 -9.25 15.11 17.52
CA LYS A 308 -9.89 14.81 16.24
C LYS A 308 -8.94 15.06 15.06
N ILE A 309 -8.24 16.20 15.05
CA ILE A 309 -7.26 16.53 14.01
C ILE A 309 -6.13 15.50 13.99
N ALA A 310 -5.55 15.16 15.15
CA ALA A 310 -4.52 14.13 15.25
C ALA A 310 -5.00 12.77 14.74
N LEU A 311 -6.21 12.35 15.11
CA LEU A 311 -6.81 11.09 14.65
C LEU A 311 -7.01 11.06 13.12
N HIS A 312 -7.42 12.18 12.53
CA HIS A 312 -7.57 12.29 11.07
C HIS A 312 -6.23 12.15 10.34
N VAL A 313 -5.16 12.75 10.87
CA VAL A 313 -3.81 12.60 10.32
C VAL A 313 -3.34 11.15 10.45
N ALA A 314 -3.54 10.52 11.61
CA ALA A 314 -3.18 9.12 11.81
C ALA A 314 -3.94 8.17 10.85
N HIS A 315 -5.22 8.43 10.54
CA HIS A 315 -5.95 7.66 9.53
C HIS A 315 -5.36 7.85 8.11
N ALA A 316 -4.86 9.04 7.79
CA ALA A 316 -4.21 9.30 6.50
C ALA A 316 -2.89 8.51 6.39
N LEU A 317 -2.06 8.54 7.43
CA LEU A 317 -0.81 7.77 7.50
C LEU A 317 -1.07 6.26 7.41
N ALA A 318 -2.06 5.76 8.14
CA ALA A 318 -2.39 4.33 8.11
C ALA A 318 -2.79 3.87 6.69
N TYR A 319 -3.55 4.69 5.98
CA TYR A 319 -3.87 4.42 4.58
C TYR A 319 -2.61 4.38 3.72
N LEU A 320 -1.74 5.40 3.80
CA LEU A 320 -0.52 5.47 2.99
C LEU A 320 0.43 4.29 3.25
N HIS A 321 0.65 3.94 4.51
CA HIS A 321 1.54 2.85 4.91
C HIS A 321 0.96 1.46 4.58
N SER A 322 -0.36 1.36 4.37
CA SER A 322 -1.04 0.11 3.97
C SER A 322 -1.05 -0.16 2.46
N LEU A 323 -0.58 0.80 1.64
CA LEU A 323 -0.49 0.62 0.19
C LEU A 323 0.61 -0.39 -0.15
N ASP A 324 0.54 -0.95 -1.35
CA ASP A 324 1.57 -1.87 -1.87
C ASP A 324 2.10 -1.34 -3.22
N PRO A 325 3.34 -0.83 -3.27
CA PRO A 325 4.25 -0.65 -2.13
C PRO A 325 3.79 0.46 -1.16
N PRO A 326 4.21 0.43 0.12
CA PRO A 326 3.88 1.48 1.09
C PRO A 326 4.35 2.85 0.64
N VAL A 327 3.50 3.86 0.82
CA VAL A 327 3.84 5.26 0.52
C VAL A 327 4.25 5.95 1.81
N ILE A 328 5.51 6.41 1.87
CA ILE A 328 6.01 7.24 2.98
C ILE A 328 5.81 8.70 2.59
N HIS A 329 5.20 9.51 3.45
CA HIS A 329 4.89 10.91 3.21
C HIS A 329 6.16 11.78 3.14
N ARG A 330 7.13 11.56 4.04
CA ARG A 330 8.46 12.20 4.11
C ARG A 330 8.48 13.71 4.41
N ASP A 331 7.36 14.41 4.30
CA ASP A 331 7.22 15.83 4.69
C ASP A 331 6.00 16.08 5.58
N LEU A 332 5.76 15.22 6.55
CA LEU A 332 4.64 15.44 7.45
C LEU A 332 4.96 16.64 8.36
N LYS A 333 4.14 17.70 8.29
CA LYS A 333 4.24 18.91 9.12
C LYS A 333 2.91 19.62 9.19
N SER A 334 2.74 20.50 10.17
CA SER A 334 1.49 21.27 10.37
C SER A 334 1.08 22.10 9.13
N LYS A 335 2.00 22.55 8.29
CA LYS A 335 1.68 23.25 7.03
C LYS A 335 1.07 22.36 5.94
N ASN A 336 1.28 21.05 6.02
CA ASN A 336 0.78 20.07 5.05
C ASN A 336 -0.49 19.35 5.54
N ILE A 337 -1.04 19.80 6.68
CA ILE A 337 -2.31 19.32 7.22
C ILE A 337 -3.34 20.42 6.96
N LEU A 338 -4.22 20.21 5.98
CA LEU A 338 -5.26 21.17 5.61
C LEU A 338 -6.57 20.86 6.32
N LEU A 339 -7.34 21.90 6.64
CA LEU A 339 -8.56 21.82 7.43
C LEU A 339 -9.79 22.23 6.63
N SER A 340 -10.91 21.53 6.80
CA SER A 340 -12.21 21.97 6.31
C SER A 340 -12.75 23.14 7.16
N ALA A 341 -13.89 23.71 6.78
CA ALA A 341 -14.57 24.71 7.60
C ALA A 341 -14.99 24.17 8.98
N GLU A 342 -15.21 22.86 9.09
CA GLU A 342 -15.58 22.11 10.30
C GLU A 342 -14.34 21.56 11.05
N LEU A 343 -13.14 22.00 10.67
CA LEU A 343 -11.86 21.55 11.23
C LEU A 343 -11.64 20.04 11.07
N ASP A 344 -12.12 19.47 9.96
CA ASP A 344 -11.73 18.12 9.56
C ASP A 344 -10.40 18.17 8.80
N ALA A 345 -9.39 17.50 9.35
CA ALA A 345 -8.06 17.46 8.75
C ALA A 345 -7.94 16.48 7.56
N LYS A 346 -7.15 16.89 6.57
CA LYS A 346 -6.67 16.07 5.44
C LYS A 346 -5.21 16.37 5.15
N LEU A 347 -4.46 15.34 4.74
CA LEU A 347 -3.04 15.43 4.42
C LEU A 347 -2.81 15.76 2.94
N THR A 348 -1.78 16.56 2.64
CA THR A 348 -1.37 16.97 1.28
C THR A 348 0.15 16.98 1.14
N ASP A 349 0.65 17.17 -0.09
CA ASP A 349 2.08 17.41 -0.40
C ASP A 349 2.99 16.22 -0.06
N PHE A 350 2.76 15.10 -0.75
CA PHE A 350 3.50 13.85 -0.64
C PHE A 350 4.89 13.94 -1.29
N GLY A 351 5.95 13.55 -0.56
CA GLY A 351 7.35 13.85 -0.87
C GLY A 351 8.02 13.08 -2.01
N VAL A 352 7.33 12.75 -3.12
CA VAL A 352 7.92 11.99 -4.25
C VAL A 352 9.11 12.72 -4.89
N SER A 353 9.07 14.06 -4.93
CA SER A 353 10.11 14.89 -5.54
C SER A 353 11.31 15.20 -4.63
N ARG A 354 11.25 14.80 -3.35
CA ARG A 354 12.24 15.19 -2.33
C ARG A 354 13.46 14.30 -2.28
N GLU A 355 13.31 13.06 -2.75
CA GLU A 355 14.39 12.09 -2.91
C GLU A 355 15.56 12.61 -3.75
N ARG A 356 15.29 13.55 -4.67
CA ARG A 356 16.30 14.17 -5.55
C ARG A 356 16.88 15.50 -5.04
N VAL A 357 16.21 16.20 -4.13
CA VAL A 357 16.60 17.56 -3.69
C VAL A 357 17.36 17.52 -2.37
N ASP A 358 17.07 16.55 -1.50
CA ASP A 358 17.65 16.48 -0.16
C ASP A 358 19.11 15.96 -0.12
N ARG A 359 19.67 15.43 -1.23
CA ARG A 359 21.11 15.11 -1.32
C ARG A 359 22.01 16.34 -1.36
N THR A 360 21.45 17.51 -1.65
CA THR A 360 22.12 18.80 -1.44
C THR A 360 21.61 19.42 -0.15
N MET A 361 22.27 19.12 0.97
CA MET A 361 22.05 19.72 2.30
C MET A 361 22.16 21.27 2.33
N THR A 362 22.40 21.91 1.19
CA THR A 362 22.73 23.32 1.06
C THR A 362 21.56 24.25 0.70
N ALA A 363 20.33 23.75 0.42
CA ALA A 363 19.28 24.62 -0.14
C ALA A 363 17.91 24.70 0.59
N ALA A 364 17.62 23.92 1.64
CA ALA A 364 16.30 23.93 2.28
C ALA A 364 16.32 24.34 3.76
N VAL A 365 16.86 25.53 4.04
CA VAL A 365 16.84 26.17 5.36
C VAL A 365 15.39 26.52 5.74
N GLY A 366 14.70 25.64 6.47
CA GLY A 366 13.41 25.94 7.11
C GLY A 366 12.34 24.83 7.14
N THR A 367 12.55 23.67 6.52
CA THR A 367 11.58 22.53 6.55
C THR A 367 12.04 21.36 7.43
N SER A 368 13.21 21.46 8.06
CA SER A 368 13.89 20.33 8.71
C SER A 368 13.38 19.97 10.10
N LEU A 369 12.65 20.85 10.80
CA LEU A 369 12.31 20.63 12.22
C LEU A 369 11.33 19.47 12.50
N TRP A 370 10.72 18.88 11.48
CA TRP A 370 9.84 17.70 11.63
C TRP A 370 10.51 16.41 11.17
N MET A 371 11.70 16.52 10.58
CA MET A 371 12.45 15.39 10.04
C MET A 371 12.92 14.48 11.17
N SER A 372 12.94 13.17 10.95
CA SER A 372 13.46 12.22 11.92
C SER A 372 14.99 12.16 11.89
N PRO A 373 15.65 11.75 12.99
CA PRO A 373 17.12 11.64 13.05
C PRO A 373 17.74 10.85 11.91
N GLU A 374 17.21 9.67 11.59
CA GLU A 374 17.72 8.79 10.53
C GLU A 374 17.59 9.43 9.14
N VAL A 375 16.55 10.24 8.90
CA VAL A 375 16.40 10.99 7.65
C VAL A 375 17.39 12.15 7.60
N MET A 376 17.64 12.84 8.72
CA MET A 376 18.66 13.90 8.80
C MET A 376 20.07 13.37 8.55
N MET A 377 20.36 12.15 8.98
CA MET A 377 21.66 11.48 8.83
C MET A 377 21.84 10.82 7.45
N GLY A 378 20.80 10.79 6.61
CA GLY A 378 20.84 10.15 5.30
C GLY A 378 20.88 8.62 5.37
N GLU A 379 20.46 8.05 6.50
CA GLU A 379 20.37 6.60 6.71
C GLU A 379 19.14 6.01 6.02
N ARG A 380 19.02 4.68 6.02
CA ARG A 380 17.80 4.01 5.53
C ARG A 380 16.65 4.30 6.50
N TYR A 381 15.49 4.65 5.94
CA TYR A 381 14.29 4.96 6.70
C TYR A 381 13.06 4.26 6.12
N ASP A 382 12.07 4.05 6.96
CA ASP A 382 10.80 3.41 6.64
C ASP A 382 9.62 4.30 7.07
N ASP A 383 8.45 3.70 7.25
CA ASP A 383 7.22 4.37 7.68
C ASP A 383 7.31 4.98 9.10
N LYS A 384 8.31 4.59 9.90
CA LYS A 384 8.60 5.17 11.23
C LYS A 384 9.12 6.60 11.16
N ALA A 385 9.65 7.04 10.02
CA ALA A 385 10.02 8.43 9.82
C ALA A 385 8.80 9.36 9.92
N ASP A 386 7.67 8.96 9.31
CA ASP A 386 6.42 9.73 9.39
C ASP A 386 5.82 9.72 10.81
N ILE A 387 6.05 8.65 11.59
CA ILE A 387 5.63 8.59 13.00
C ILE A 387 6.38 9.61 13.85
N PHE A 388 7.68 9.81 13.61
CA PHE A 388 8.45 10.86 14.28
C PHE A 388 7.87 12.24 13.96
N SER A 389 7.68 12.54 12.67
CA SER A 389 7.08 13.79 12.23
C SER A 389 5.67 14.00 12.81
N PHE A 390 4.90 12.93 12.96
CA PHE A 390 3.59 12.96 13.62
C PHE A 390 3.71 13.33 15.10
N GLY A 391 4.70 12.80 15.81
CA GLY A 391 5.00 13.18 17.19
C GLY A 391 5.33 14.67 17.35
N VAL A 392 6.09 15.23 16.41
CA VAL A 392 6.36 16.68 16.37
C VAL A 392 5.06 17.48 16.16
N VAL A 393 4.17 17.03 15.27
CA VAL A 393 2.84 17.65 15.06
C VAL A 393 1.96 17.55 16.31
N LEU A 394 2.03 16.45 17.07
CA LEU A 394 1.31 16.33 18.35
C LEU A 394 1.79 17.39 19.36
N SER A 395 3.09 17.68 19.41
CA SER A 395 3.63 18.75 20.26
C SER A 395 3.11 20.12 19.83
N GLU A 396 3.03 20.40 18.52
CA GLU A 396 2.44 21.64 18.02
C GLU A 396 0.95 21.77 18.38
N LEU A 397 0.16 20.71 18.24
CA LEU A 397 -1.24 20.69 18.64
C LEU A 397 -1.41 20.99 20.14
N ASN A 398 -0.49 20.45 20.96
CA ASN A 398 -0.50 20.62 22.40
C ASN A 398 -0.11 22.05 22.80
N THR A 399 1.02 22.56 22.31
CA THR A 399 1.64 23.81 22.78
C THR A 399 1.25 25.04 21.97
N HIS A 400 0.69 24.84 20.77
CA HIS A 400 0.51 25.86 19.72
C HIS A 400 1.79 26.51 19.23
N ALA A 401 2.95 26.19 19.78
CA ALA A 401 4.22 26.81 19.43
C ALA A 401 4.84 26.14 18.20
N MET A 402 5.89 26.76 17.65
CA MET A 402 6.75 26.09 16.67
C MET A 402 7.58 25.00 17.36
N PRO A 403 7.92 23.90 16.67
CA PRO A 403 8.78 22.86 17.24
C PRO A 403 10.08 23.44 17.82
N TYR A 404 10.46 22.94 19.00
CA TYR A 404 11.68 23.32 19.72
C TYR A 404 11.80 24.82 20.06
N SER A 405 10.69 25.55 20.17
CA SER A 405 10.72 26.99 20.51
C SER A 405 11.34 27.29 21.88
N HIS A 406 11.40 26.31 22.79
CA HIS A 406 12.05 26.41 24.09
C HIS A 406 13.58 26.39 24.01
N ALA A 407 14.16 25.89 22.91
CA ALA A 407 15.60 25.77 22.74
C ALA A 407 16.24 27.15 22.54
N LYS A 408 16.94 27.62 23.58
CA LYS A 408 17.65 28.90 23.58
C LYS A 408 19.14 28.69 23.30
N ALA A 409 19.79 29.69 22.71
CA ALA A 409 21.22 29.69 22.46
C ALA A 409 22.02 29.51 23.77
N ARG A 410 23.11 28.74 23.71
CA ARG A 410 23.97 28.40 24.86
C ARG A 410 24.81 29.59 25.38
N ASP A 411 24.77 30.73 24.68
CA ASP A 411 25.52 31.95 24.99
C ASP A 411 24.85 32.84 26.07
N GLY A 412 23.74 32.40 26.66
CA GLY A 412 23.02 33.16 27.68
C GLY A 412 22.22 34.36 27.13
N SER A 413 22.22 34.59 25.81
CA SER A 413 21.52 35.72 25.16
C SER A 413 19.98 35.60 25.19
N GLY A 414 19.46 34.42 25.53
CA GLY A 414 18.03 34.13 25.51
C GLY A 414 17.42 34.03 24.10
N LYS A 415 18.23 34.19 23.04
CA LYS A 415 17.80 34.11 21.65
C LYS A 415 17.49 32.66 21.25
N ARG A 416 16.55 32.47 20.31
CA ARG A 416 16.23 31.14 19.75
C ARG A 416 17.48 30.52 19.11
N MET A 417 17.71 29.25 19.39
CA MET A 417 18.81 28.49 18.80
C MET A 417 18.67 28.40 17.27
N PRO A 418 19.77 28.46 16.49
CA PRO A 418 19.71 28.24 15.05
C PRO A 418 19.16 26.85 14.71
N ASP A 419 18.34 26.74 13.66
CA ASP A 419 17.70 25.46 13.28
C ASP A 419 18.73 24.36 13.05
N THR A 420 19.90 24.64 12.46
CA THR A 420 20.98 23.66 12.26
C THR A 420 21.48 23.04 13.56
N ALA A 421 21.65 23.85 14.62
CA ALA A 421 22.06 23.38 15.94
C ALA A 421 20.93 22.59 16.61
N ILE A 422 19.66 22.99 16.43
CA ILE A 422 18.50 22.22 16.91
C ILE A 422 18.51 20.81 16.30
N LEU A 423 18.66 20.69 14.98
CA LEU A 423 18.68 19.40 14.28
C LEU A 423 19.81 18.49 14.75
N GLN A 424 21.00 19.05 14.99
CA GLN A 424 22.14 18.30 15.53
C GLN A 424 21.83 17.74 16.92
N LEU A 425 21.26 18.54 17.82
CA LEU A 425 20.89 18.10 19.16
C LEU A 425 19.75 17.08 19.15
N VAL A 426 18.78 17.23 18.24
CA VAL A 426 17.71 16.25 18.04
C VAL A 426 18.28 14.92 17.54
N SER A 427 19.19 14.96 16.58
CA SER A 427 19.85 13.75 16.03
C SER A 427 20.70 13.04 17.09
N ALA A 428 21.34 13.79 17.98
CA ALA A 428 22.08 13.26 19.13
C ALA A 428 21.17 12.78 20.28
N GLY A 429 19.86 12.99 20.20
CA GLY A 429 18.91 12.67 21.27
C GLY A 429 18.98 13.60 22.50
N GLU A 430 19.75 14.69 22.43
CA GLU A 430 19.93 15.68 23.49
C GLU A 430 18.78 16.69 23.57
N LEU A 431 17.99 16.84 22.49
CA LEU A 431 16.87 17.76 22.42
C LEU A 431 15.61 17.05 21.93
N ARG A 432 14.48 17.29 22.62
CA ARG A 432 13.16 16.75 22.26
C ARG A 432 12.13 17.86 22.22
N VAL A 433 10.98 17.59 21.63
CA VAL A 433 9.83 18.51 21.65
C VAL A 433 9.17 18.51 23.03
N ASP A 434 8.50 19.61 23.39
CA ASP A 434 7.81 19.73 24.67
C ASP A 434 6.33 19.35 24.56
N PHE A 435 5.79 18.84 25.66
CA PHE A 435 4.36 18.70 25.89
C PHE A 435 3.99 19.40 27.20
N SER A 436 3.00 20.29 27.14
CA SER A 436 2.37 20.86 28.34
C SER A 436 1.54 19.78 29.05
N GLN A 437 1.43 19.88 30.37
CA GLN A 437 0.66 18.96 31.23
C GLN A 437 -0.87 19.04 31.02
N GLY A 438 -1.34 19.76 30.00
CA GLY A 438 -2.76 19.95 29.70
C GLY A 438 -3.33 18.85 28.81
N GLY A 439 -4.39 18.19 29.29
CA GLY A 439 -5.13 17.16 28.54
C GLY A 439 -4.77 15.73 28.95
N PRO A 440 -5.22 14.71 28.20
CA PRO A 440 -5.03 13.31 28.56
C PRO A 440 -3.55 12.90 28.55
N GLU A 441 -3.08 12.33 29.66
CA GLU A 441 -1.69 11.90 29.84
C GLU A 441 -1.25 10.88 28.78
N ALA A 442 -2.18 10.02 28.35
CA ALA A 442 -1.95 9.05 27.28
C ALA A 442 -1.45 9.71 25.97
N LEU A 443 -1.93 10.91 25.63
CA LEU A 443 -1.47 11.61 24.41
C LEU A 443 -0.09 12.22 24.56
N MET A 444 0.30 12.63 25.77
CA MET A 444 1.67 13.06 26.04
C MET A 444 2.63 11.88 25.98
N ARG A 445 2.25 10.73 26.54
CA ARG A 445 3.03 9.49 26.43
C ARG A 445 3.17 9.05 24.98
N LEU A 446 2.08 9.07 24.22
CA LEU A 446 2.10 8.78 22.78
C LEU A 446 3.02 9.73 22.02
N GLY A 447 2.89 11.04 22.24
CA GLY A 447 3.71 12.06 21.60
C GLY A 447 5.20 11.86 21.87
N ASN A 448 5.58 11.56 23.11
CA ASN A 448 6.95 11.25 23.49
C ASN A 448 7.48 9.94 22.87
N ALA A 449 6.64 8.91 22.77
CA ALA A 449 7.01 7.65 22.11
C ALA A 449 7.21 7.83 20.60
N CYS A 450 6.38 8.65 19.94
CA CYS A 450 6.53 8.95 18.52
C CYS A 450 7.88 9.61 18.20
N VAL A 451 8.39 10.48 19.07
CA VAL A 451 9.66 11.21 18.86
C VAL A 451 10.89 10.50 19.45
N ALA A 452 10.83 9.18 19.66
CA ALA A 452 11.98 8.39 20.06
C ALA A 452 13.09 8.45 18.99
N VAL A 453 14.36 8.47 19.43
CA VAL A 453 15.52 8.57 18.51
C VAL A 453 15.61 7.30 17.67
N ASP A 454 15.62 6.12 18.30
CA ASP A 454 15.57 4.84 17.59
C ASP A 454 14.18 4.65 16.93
N PRO A 455 14.10 4.45 15.60
CA PRO A 455 12.85 4.16 14.91
C PRO A 455 12.07 2.96 15.46
N LYS A 456 12.76 1.96 16.04
CA LYS A 456 12.14 0.74 16.57
C LYS A 456 11.32 0.97 17.83
N ASP A 457 11.68 1.99 18.61
CA ASP A 457 10.98 2.37 19.84
C ASP A 457 9.71 3.19 19.55
N ARG A 458 9.51 3.62 18.30
CA ARG A 458 8.34 4.38 17.89
C ARG A 458 7.16 3.44 17.67
N PRO A 459 5.93 3.84 18.06
CA PRO A 459 4.74 3.04 17.78
C PRO A 459 4.52 2.88 16.27
N SER A 460 3.86 1.81 15.89
CA SER A 460 3.30 1.62 14.56
C SER A 460 2.06 2.50 14.37
N THR A 461 1.71 2.80 13.12
CA THR A 461 0.51 3.60 12.83
C THR A 461 -0.79 3.01 13.41
N PRO A 462 -1.00 1.68 13.43
CA PRO A 462 -2.13 1.07 14.13
C PRO A 462 -2.15 1.36 15.64
N GLU A 463 -1.00 1.33 16.33
CA GLU A 463 -0.91 1.64 17.77
C GLU A 463 -1.23 3.12 18.04
N VAL A 464 -0.74 4.02 17.18
CA VAL A 464 -1.07 5.45 17.22
C VAL A 464 -2.57 5.67 17.08
N LEU A 465 -3.21 5.00 16.10
CA LEU A 465 -4.65 5.08 15.88
C LEU A 465 -5.45 4.59 17.09
N TYR A 466 -5.05 3.45 17.65
CA TYR A 466 -5.70 2.87 18.82
C TYR A 466 -5.68 3.83 20.02
N CYS A 467 -4.51 4.40 20.32
CA CYS A 467 -4.36 5.35 21.42
C CYS A 467 -5.26 6.59 21.22
N LEU A 468 -5.26 7.18 20.02
CA LEU A 468 -6.08 8.35 19.70
C LEU A 468 -7.59 8.07 19.76
N GLN A 469 -8.04 6.91 19.25
CA GLN A 469 -9.45 6.51 19.30
C GLN A 469 -9.91 6.29 20.75
N THR A 470 -9.08 5.67 21.58
CA THR A 470 -9.37 5.42 23.00
C THR A 470 -9.54 6.74 23.74
N VAL A 471 -8.56 7.64 23.62
CA VAL A 471 -8.63 8.97 24.25
C VAL A 471 -9.84 9.76 23.76
N MET A 472 -10.14 9.73 22.46
CA MET A 472 -11.29 10.45 21.91
C MET A 472 -12.63 9.92 22.45
N ARG A 473 -12.75 8.61 22.70
CA ARG A 473 -13.94 8.02 23.34
C ARG A 473 -14.07 8.45 24.80
N GLU A 474 -12.98 8.41 25.57
CA GLU A 474 -12.97 8.84 26.98
C GLU A 474 -13.37 10.31 27.16
N MET A 475 -12.86 11.18 26.27
CA MET A 475 -13.24 12.60 26.24
C MET A 475 -14.71 12.81 25.87
N SER A 476 -15.33 11.88 25.14
CA SER A 476 -16.75 11.91 24.77
C SER A 476 -17.65 11.32 25.86
N ALA A 477 -17.13 10.41 26.68
CA ALA A 477 -17.86 9.71 27.74
C ALA A 477 -17.94 10.50 29.07
N SER A 478 -17.08 11.51 29.27
CA SER A 478 -17.08 12.34 30.49
C SER A 478 -18.20 13.39 30.48
N PRO A 479 -19.20 13.35 31.39
CA PRO A 479 -20.16 14.44 31.54
C PRO A 479 -19.56 15.56 32.39
N LEU A 480 -19.62 16.80 31.87
CA LEU A 480 -19.42 18.12 32.51
C LEU A 480 -18.02 18.78 32.41
N LYS A 481 -17.88 19.75 31.49
CA LYS A 481 -17.72 21.21 31.77
C LYS A 481 -17.11 21.97 30.57
N PHE A 482 -17.90 22.16 29.50
CA PHE A 482 -17.98 23.40 28.72
C PHE A 482 -18.99 23.16 27.58
N ARG A 483 -20.17 23.78 27.65
CA ARG A 483 -21.10 23.83 26.52
C ARG A 483 -21.31 25.29 26.14
N PRO A 484 -20.78 25.79 25.00
CA PRO A 484 -21.46 26.87 24.30
C PRO A 484 -22.76 26.29 23.72
N LYS A 485 -23.85 27.03 23.89
CA LYS A 485 -25.19 26.65 23.43
C LYS A 485 -25.18 26.41 21.92
N VAL A 486 -25.38 25.17 21.49
CA VAL A 486 -25.82 24.83 20.13
C VAL A 486 -27.02 23.90 20.24
N ASN A 487 -28.07 24.26 19.48
CA ASN A 487 -29.44 23.76 19.55
C ASN A 487 -29.60 22.26 19.77
N ALA A 488 -30.57 21.91 20.62
CA ALA A 488 -31.01 20.57 21.00
C ALA A 488 -31.52 19.68 19.84
N PHE A 489 -31.41 20.14 18.59
CA PHE A 489 -31.72 19.36 17.40
C PHE A 489 -30.55 18.43 16.98
N LEU A 490 -29.30 18.75 17.36
CA LEU A 490 -28.11 17.97 17.00
C LEU A 490 -27.85 16.76 17.90
N VAL A 491 -28.36 16.74 19.14
CA VAL A 491 -28.23 15.60 20.05
C VAL A 491 -29.02 14.37 19.53
N ALA A 492 -30.07 14.60 18.74
CA ALA A 492 -30.79 13.53 18.05
C ALA A 492 -30.01 12.95 16.84
N MET A 493 -29.05 13.70 16.27
CA MET A 493 -28.23 13.27 15.13
C MET A 493 -26.89 12.62 15.54
N ALA A 494 -26.47 12.76 16.80
CA ALA A 494 -25.21 12.20 17.31
C ALA A 494 -25.27 10.69 17.64
N LYS A 495 -26.43 10.03 17.47
CA LYS A 495 -26.57 8.56 17.62
C LYS A 495 -26.33 7.76 16.35
N THR A 496 -25.93 8.40 15.25
CA THR A 496 -25.68 7.72 13.98
C THR A 496 -24.19 7.57 13.72
N THR A 497 -23.53 6.74 14.53
CA THR A 497 -22.28 6.07 14.14
C THR A 497 -22.50 5.45 12.75
N ILE A 498 -21.58 5.64 11.82
CA ILE A 498 -21.63 4.97 10.51
C ILE A 498 -21.51 3.46 10.79
N LYS A 499 -22.65 2.78 10.84
CA LYS A 499 -22.74 1.33 11.03
C LYS A 499 -22.09 0.64 9.83
N THR A 500 -21.11 -0.22 10.07
CA THR A 500 -20.59 -1.11 9.03
C THR A 500 -21.45 -2.37 8.95
N LYS A 501 -21.47 -3.03 7.79
CA LYS A 501 -22.24 -4.26 7.56
C LYS A 501 -21.80 -5.41 8.49
N THR A 502 -20.52 -5.45 8.82
CA THR A 502 -19.93 -6.43 9.74
C THR A 502 -20.45 -6.22 11.18
N ASP A 503 -20.73 -4.98 11.58
CA ASP A 503 -21.34 -4.67 12.88
C ASP A 503 -22.79 -5.13 12.98
N ASP A 504 -23.50 -5.28 11.86
CA ASP A 504 -24.89 -5.78 11.86
C ASP A 504 -24.94 -7.32 11.92
N LEU A 505 -23.94 -8.03 11.35
CA LEU A 505 -23.78 -9.48 11.50
C LEU A 505 -23.46 -9.85 12.95
N PHE A 506 -22.46 -9.21 13.54
CA PHE A 506 -22.05 -9.47 14.92
C PHE A 506 -23.12 -9.08 15.93
N ARG A 507 -23.81 -7.95 15.72
CA ARG A 507 -24.94 -7.57 16.57
C ARG A 507 -26.07 -8.60 16.53
N TRP A 508 -26.37 -9.18 15.36
CA TRP A 508 -27.39 -10.23 15.30
C TRP A 508 -26.97 -11.46 16.11
N ILE A 509 -25.69 -11.86 16.08
CA ILE A 509 -25.18 -12.95 16.91
C ILE A 509 -25.33 -12.61 18.40
N GLU A 510 -24.98 -11.39 18.83
CA GLU A 510 -25.16 -10.93 20.22
C GLU A 510 -26.62 -10.95 20.67
N GLU A 511 -27.52 -10.38 19.87
CA GLU A 511 -28.96 -10.35 20.16
C GLU A 511 -29.54 -11.78 20.23
N HIS A 512 -29.05 -12.69 19.38
CA HIS A 512 -29.47 -14.08 19.37
C HIS A 512 -28.96 -14.85 20.61
N GLU A 513 -27.71 -14.64 21.02
CA GLU A 513 -27.18 -15.21 22.27
C GLU A 513 -27.90 -14.63 23.50
N GLU A 514 -28.23 -13.34 23.54
CA GLU A 514 -28.99 -12.73 24.64
C GLU A 514 -30.40 -13.33 24.81
N ALA A 515 -31.04 -13.68 23.69
CA ALA A 515 -32.32 -14.37 23.71
C ALA A 515 -32.21 -15.80 24.27
N VAL A 516 -31.11 -16.50 23.93
CA VAL A 516 -30.82 -17.87 24.39
C VAL A 516 -30.38 -17.90 25.87
N GLU A 517 -29.60 -16.91 26.34
CA GLU A 517 -29.14 -16.78 27.73
C GLU A 517 -30.29 -16.70 28.76
N ARG A 518 -31.46 -16.21 28.36
CA ARG A 518 -32.66 -16.26 29.22
C ARG A 518 -33.14 -17.69 29.52
N THR A 519 -32.60 -18.70 28.82
CA THR A 519 -33.01 -20.10 28.90
C THR A 519 -31.85 -21.09 29.12
N GLN A 520 -30.59 -20.71 28.90
CA GLN A 520 -29.40 -21.60 28.92
C GLN A 520 -28.11 -20.90 29.40
N LYS A 521 -26.98 -21.65 29.43
CA LYS A 521 -25.64 -21.19 29.85
C LYS A 521 -25.12 -20.01 29.00
N PRO A 522 -24.32 -19.08 29.59
CA PRO A 522 -23.68 -17.96 28.90
C PRO A 522 -22.66 -18.40 27.83
N TRP A 523 -22.10 -17.45 27.07
CA TRP A 523 -21.16 -17.64 25.95
C TRP A 523 -20.02 -18.64 26.19
N GLY A 524 -19.49 -18.76 27.42
CA GLY A 524 -18.57 -19.84 27.78
C GLY A 524 -17.23 -19.77 27.04
N ARG A 525 -16.69 -20.92 26.60
CA ARG A 525 -15.46 -21.03 25.82
C ARG A 525 -15.78 -20.84 24.33
N VAL A 526 -15.17 -19.84 23.70
CA VAL A 526 -15.46 -19.46 22.32
C VAL A 526 -14.31 -19.84 21.39
N LEU A 527 -14.62 -20.44 20.25
CA LEU A 527 -13.68 -20.62 19.14
C LEU A 527 -14.02 -19.64 18.02
N ASP A 528 -13.09 -18.74 17.69
CA ASP A 528 -13.07 -18.04 16.41
C ASP A 528 -12.30 -18.88 15.40
N ALA A 529 -13.03 -19.66 14.61
CA ALA A 529 -12.46 -20.65 13.67
C ALA A 529 -11.75 -20.00 12.48
N GLY A 530 -11.73 -18.68 12.40
CA GLY A 530 -11.03 -17.97 11.36
C GLY A 530 -10.89 -16.49 11.72
N THR A 531 -9.85 -16.21 12.47
CA THR A 531 -9.72 -14.95 13.18
C THR A 531 -9.07 -13.86 12.34
N GLY A 532 -9.53 -12.64 12.56
CA GLY A 532 -8.85 -11.41 12.16
C GLY A 532 -9.04 -10.34 13.24
N ARG A 533 -8.36 -9.19 13.10
CA ARG A 533 -8.46 -8.11 14.11
C ARG A 533 -9.89 -7.69 14.43
N HIS A 534 -10.79 -7.70 13.43
CA HIS A 534 -12.15 -7.22 13.61
C HIS A 534 -13.02 -8.17 14.46
N SER A 535 -12.88 -9.49 14.28
CA SER A 535 -13.63 -10.47 15.09
C SER A 535 -13.10 -10.53 16.52
N LEU A 536 -11.78 -10.46 16.72
CA LEU A 536 -11.18 -10.37 18.07
C LEU A 536 -11.51 -9.07 18.80
N GLN A 537 -11.51 -7.95 18.09
CA GLN A 537 -11.92 -6.66 18.65
C GLN A 537 -13.38 -6.71 19.16
N TRP A 538 -14.25 -7.42 18.45
CA TRP A 538 -15.64 -7.63 18.87
C TRP A 538 -15.72 -8.59 20.07
N LEU A 539 -15.12 -9.78 19.99
CA LEU A 539 -15.20 -10.80 21.03
C LEU A 539 -14.54 -10.40 22.36
N LEU A 540 -13.42 -9.67 22.30
CA LEU A 540 -12.60 -9.40 23.49
C LEU A 540 -12.78 -7.99 24.06
N ARG A 541 -13.34 -7.06 23.28
CA ARG A 541 -13.56 -5.66 23.70
C ARG A 541 -14.98 -5.14 23.48
N GLY A 542 -15.85 -5.93 22.86
CA GLY A 542 -17.26 -5.63 22.70
C GLY A 542 -18.11 -6.04 23.91
N ASP A 543 -19.42 -5.85 23.81
CA ASP A 543 -20.36 -6.09 24.92
C ASP A 543 -20.46 -7.59 25.28
N ALA A 544 -20.17 -8.48 24.33
CA ALA A 544 -20.10 -9.93 24.56
C ALA A 544 -18.92 -10.36 25.45
N ALA A 545 -17.84 -9.58 25.53
CA ALA A 545 -16.58 -9.99 26.17
C ALA A 545 -16.74 -10.36 27.65
N SER A 546 -17.63 -9.66 28.38
CA SER A 546 -17.92 -9.94 29.79
C SER A 546 -18.53 -11.33 30.06
N ARG A 547 -19.06 -11.97 29.03
CA ARG A 547 -19.76 -13.26 29.09
C ARG A 547 -18.90 -14.43 28.60
N ILE A 548 -17.73 -14.13 28.03
CA ILE A 548 -16.82 -15.10 27.43
C ILE A 548 -15.72 -15.46 28.43
N THR A 549 -15.55 -16.76 28.66
CA THR A 549 -14.59 -17.30 29.64
C THR A 549 -13.19 -17.48 29.07
N GLU A 550 -13.06 -17.77 27.77
CA GLU A 550 -11.81 -17.89 27.03
C GLU A 550 -12.14 -17.82 25.53
N VAL A 551 -11.25 -17.21 24.75
CA VAL A 551 -11.29 -17.21 23.29
C VAL A 551 -10.10 -17.99 22.76
N VAL A 552 -10.37 -19.00 21.93
CA VAL A 552 -9.37 -19.62 21.06
C VAL A 552 -9.62 -19.14 19.65
N ALA A 553 -8.58 -18.69 18.98
CA ALA A 553 -8.67 -18.05 17.68
C ALA A 553 -7.72 -18.71 16.68
N VAL A 554 -8.13 -18.85 15.43
CA VAL A 554 -7.32 -19.53 14.40
C VAL A 554 -6.98 -18.60 13.25
N THR A 555 -5.71 -18.45 12.92
CA THR A 555 -5.26 -17.71 11.73
C THR A 555 -4.39 -18.58 10.82
N GLY A 556 -4.11 -18.12 9.61
CA GLY A 556 -3.38 -18.89 8.60
C GLY A 556 -1.85 -18.84 8.76
N GLU A 557 -1.29 -17.85 9.47
CA GLU A 557 0.15 -17.59 9.50
C GLU A 557 0.66 -17.27 10.92
N GLN A 558 1.80 -17.84 11.30
CA GLN A 558 2.39 -17.68 12.64
C GLN A 558 2.71 -16.22 13.00
N PRO A 559 3.28 -15.39 12.11
CA PRO A 559 3.54 -13.98 12.43
C PRO A 559 2.29 -13.19 12.79
N LEU A 560 1.16 -13.50 12.13
CA LEU A 560 -0.13 -12.87 12.43
C LEU A 560 -0.67 -13.37 13.77
N ALA A 561 -0.51 -14.67 14.09
CA ALA A 561 -0.89 -15.20 15.39
C ALA A 561 -0.13 -14.51 16.55
N ASP A 562 1.19 -14.34 16.41
CA ASP A 562 2.03 -13.67 17.41
C ASP A 562 1.67 -12.19 17.57
N GLN A 563 1.26 -11.53 16.48
CA GLN A 563 0.79 -10.15 16.50
C GLN A 563 -0.55 -10.03 17.24
N LEU A 564 -1.53 -10.87 16.88
CA LEU A 564 -2.86 -10.85 17.49
C LEU A 564 -2.82 -11.24 18.98
N THR A 565 -1.97 -12.21 19.34
CA THR A 565 -1.78 -12.62 20.74
C THR A 565 -1.25 -11.46 21.59
N ARG A 566 -0.32 -10.65 21.06
CA ARG A 566 0.21 -9.48 21.76
C ARG A 566 -0.79 -8.33 21.83
N GLU A 567 -1.48 -8.06 20.72
CA GLU A 567 -2.45 -6.96 20.61
C GLU A 567 -3.67 -7.13 21.53
N PHE A 568 -4.11 -8.36 21.74
CA PHE A 568 -5.29 -8.72 22.51
C PHE A 568 -4.96 -9.54 23.76
N ALA A 569 -3.78 -9.35 24.33
CA ALA A 569 -3.39 -9.99 25.59
C ALA A 569 -4.38 -9.64 26.72
N PRO A 570 -4.58 -10.50 27.75
CA PRO A 570 -5.55 -10.25 28.83
C PRO A 570 -5.34 -8.95 29.61
N SER A 571 -4.14 -8.36 29.58
CA SER A 571 -3.85 -7.04 30.15
C SER A 571 -4.43 -5.87 29.35
N GLU A 572 -4.79 -6.11 28.09
CA GLU A 572 -5.21 -5.12 27.08
C GLU A 572 -6.69 -5.25 26.69
N THR A 573 -7.45 -6.11 27.38
CA THR A 573 -8.87 -6.39 27.12
C THR A 573 -9.74 -5.97 28.33
N PRO A 574 -10.89 -5.30 28.13
CA PRO A 574 -11.78 -4.81 29.19
C PRO A 574 -12.24 -5.88 30.19
N HIS A 575 -12.23 -7.14 29.76
CA HIS A 575 -12.36 -8.31 30.60
C HIS A 575 -11.10 -9.13 30.40
N ALA A 576 -10.52 -9.68 31.47
CA ALA A 576 -9.32 -10.53 31.41
C ALA A 576 -9.60 -11.90 30.76
N THR A 577 -10.43 -11.93 29.72
CA THR A 577 -10.78 -13.09 28.92
C THR A 577 -9.49 -13.61 28.29
N PRO A 578 -9.02 -14.81 28.69
CA PRO A 578 -7.83 -15.40 28.11
C PRO A 578 -8.00 -15.56 26.59
N LEU A 579 -6.98 -15.18 25.82
CA LEU A 579 -6.89 -15.40 24.39
C LEU A 579 -5.76 -16.37 24.08
N ARG A 580 -6.03 -17.33 23.19
CA ARG A 580 -5.02 -18.17 22.54
C ARG A 580 -5.19 -18.10 21.03
N VAL A 581 -4.16 -17.70 20.30
CA VAL A 581 -4.19 -17.65 18.83
C VAL A 581 -3.32 -18.77 18.25
N HIS A 582 -3.93 -19.68 17.48
CA HIS A 582 -3.23 -20.74 16.76
C HIS A 582 -3.05 -20.34 15.30
N ALA A 583 -1.84 -20.51 14.78
CA ALA A 583 -1.63 -20.51 13.33
C ALA A 583 -1.69 -21.93 12.80
N GLY A 584 -2.50 -22.19 11.78
CA GLY A 584 -2.57 -23.53 11.22
C GLY A 584 -3.52 -23.70 10.05
N ASN A 585 -3.50 -24.91 9.51
CA ASN A 585 -4.27 -25.30 8.33
C ASN A 585 -5.36 -26.30 8.74
N TRP A 586 -6.63 -25.96 8.50
CA TRP A 586 -7.76 -26.86 8.79
C TRP A 586 -7.82 -28.12 7.90
N GLN A 587 -6.87 -28.32 6.97
CA GLN A 587 -6.69 -29.60 6.28
C GLN A 587 -5.94 -30.64 7.13
N ASP A 588 -5.19 -30.22 8.15
CA ASP A 588 -4.51 -31.15 9.05
C ASP A 588 -5.50 -31.67 10.08
N ASP A 589 -5.89 -32.94 10.01
CA ASP A 589 -6.86 -33.56 10.92
C ASP A 589 -6.43 -33.53 12.41
N ALA A 590 -5.14 -33.41 12.69
CA ALA A 590 -4.61 -33.32 14.05
C ALA A 590 -4.68 -31.88 14.63
N PHE A 591 -4.89 -30.87 13.79
CA PHE A 591 -4.93 -29.47 14.22
C PHE A 591 -6.06 -29.22 15.25
N LEU A 592 -5.76 -28.54 16.36
CA LEU A 592 -6.65 -28.41 17.53
C LEU A 592 -7.11 -29.75 18.17
N GLY A 593 -6.54 -30.90 17.81
CA GLY A 593 -6.94 -32.21 18.36
C GLY A 593 -6.73 -32.34 19.89
N ASN A 594 -5.90 -31.48 20.47
CA ASN A 594 -5.62 -31.41 21.91
C ASN A 594 -6.46 -30.34 22.64
N GLU A 595 -7.28 -29.56 21.92
CA GLU A 595 -8.14 -28.55 22.54
C GLU A 595 -9.39 -29.20 23.14
N SER A 596 -9.84 -28.69 24.28
CA SER A 596 -11.14 -29.05 24.83
C SER A 596 -12.27 -28.48 23.98
N VAL A 597 -13.44 -29.10 24.04
CA VAL A 597 -14.64 -28.65 23.33
C VAL A 597 -15.03 -27.21 23.69
N PHE A 598 -15.75 -26.55 22.78
CA PHE A 598 -16.18 -25.17 22.86
C PHE A 598 -17.70 -25.06 23.08
N ASP A 599 -18.13 -24.07 23.84
CA ASP A 599 -19.56 -23.78 24.05
C ASP A 599 -20.14 -23.05 22.83
N VAL A 600 -19.36 -22.15 22.24
CA VAL A 600 -19.71 -21.37 21.05
C VAL A 600 -18.58 -21.42 20.02
N ILE A 601 -18.92 -21.69 18.77
CA ILE A 601 -18.00 -21.57 17.64
C ILE A 601 -18.52 -20.49 16.69
N ILE A 602 -17.63 -19.61 16.23
CA ILE A 602 -17.90 -18.65 15.17
C ILE A 602 -17.00 -19.00 13.98
N ALA A 603 -17.61 -19.15 12.80
CA ALA A 603 -16.90 -19.51 11.58
C ALA A 603 -17.32 -18.59 10.41
N GLY A 604 -16.36 -18.14 9.61
CA GLY A 604 -16.61 -17.29 8.43
C GLY A 604 -15.98 -17.83 7.15
N THR A 605 -16.64 -17.63 6.01
CA THR A 605 -16.15 -18.09 4.68
C THR A 605 -14.88 -17.38 4.21
N GLY A 606 -14.58 -16.19 4.75
CA GLY A 606 -13.35 -15.42 4.47
C GLY A 606 -12.14 -15.83 5.31
N PHE A 607 -12.30 -16.82 6.19
CA PHE A 607 -11.49 -16.88 7.41
C PHE A 607 -10.97 -18.29 7.78
N ALA A 608 -11.43 -19.37 7.12
CA ALA A 608 -10.89 -20.75 7.20
C ALA A 608 -11.04 -21.49 5.85
N PRO A 609 -10.28 -22.58 5.54
CA PRO A 609 -9.93 -23.01 4.19
C PRO A 609 -11.07 -23.69 3.41
N TYR A 610 -10.78 -24.01 2.13
CA TYR A 610 -11.60 -24.81 1.22
C TYR A 610 -12.16 -26.06 1.93
N PHE A 611 -13.33 -26.54 1.48
CA PHE A 611 -14.08 -27.73 1.96
C PHE A 611 -15.04 -27.49 3.13
N GLN A 612 -16.02 -26.62 2.94
CA GLN A 612 -17.04 -26.37 3.97
C GLN A 612 -17.87 -27.63 4.30
N ASP A 613 -17.98 -28.56 3.36
CA ASP A 613 -18.50 -29.92 3.53
C ASP A 613 -17.69 -30.78 4.51
N GLN A 614 -16.38 -30.56 4.62
CA GLN A 614 -15.49 -31.26 5.54
C GLN A 614 -15.36 -30.53 6.87
N ILE A 615 -15.31 -29.19 6.84
CA ILE A 615 -15.10 -28.37 8.04
C ILE A 615 -16.30 -28.46 8.99
N SER A 616 -17.53 -28.57 8.49
CA SER A 616 -18.73 -28.67 9.34
C SER A 616 -18.69 -29.87 10.28
N ALA A 617 -18.29 -31.04 9.78
CA ALA A 617 -18.13 -32.25 10.59
C ALA A 617 -16.99 -32.14 11.62
N ARG A 618 -15.96 -31.35 11.30
CA ARG A 618 -14.85 -31.09 12.22
C ARG A 618 -15.25 -30.10 13.32
N LEU A 619 -15.94 -29.02 12.98
CA LEU A 619 -16.44 -28.05 13.94
C LEU A 619 -17.46 -28.68 14.88
N GLU A 620 -18.29 -29.62 14.40
CA GLU A 620 -19.19 -30.40 15.23
C GLU A 620 -18.44 -31.15 16.35
N LYS A 621 -17.32 -31.81 16.05
CA LYS A 621 -16.50 -32.53 17.03
C LYS A 621 -15.87 -31.61 18.08
N LEU A 622 -15.56 -30.37 17.69
CA LEU A 622 -15.02 -29.35 18.59
C LEU A 622 -16.12 -28.68 19.43
N LEU A 623 -17.40 -28.87 19.12
CA LEU A 623 -18.50 -28.27 19.86
C LEU A 623 -18.95 -29.18 21.00
N ALA A 624 -19.19 -28.58 22.18
CA ALA A 624 -19.71 -29.28 23.35
C ALA A 624 -21.16 -29.76 23.09
N PRO A 625 -21.64 -30.82 23.76
CA PRO A 625 -23.05 -31.21 23.71
C PRO A 625 -23.96 -30.03 24.10
N GLY A 626 -24.93 -29.70 23.24
CA GLY A 626 -25.78 -28.52 23.42
C GLY A 626 -25.17 -27.18 23.00
N GLY A 627 -23.90 -27.16 22.57
CA GLY A 627 -23.17 -25.98 22.12
C GLY A 627 -23.68 -25.40 20.80
N ARG A 628 -23.25 -24.18 20.48
CA ARG A 628 -23.82 -23.35 19.41
C ARG A 628 -22.77 -22.95 18.38
N LEU A 629 -23.13 -23.02 17.11
CA LEU A 629 -22.29 -22.62 15.98
C LEU A 629 -22.95 -21.47 15.23
N TYR A 630 -22.20 -20.39 15.03
CA TYR A 630 -22.57 -19.27 14.17
C TYR A 630 -21.71 -19.29 12.91
N LEU A 631 -22.33 -19.55 11.77
CA LEU A 631 -21.65 -19.58 10.48
C LEU A 631 -22.04 -18.36 9.64
N VAL A 632 -21.05 -17.52 9.35
CA VAL A 632 -21.16 -16.34 8.48
C VAL A 632 -20.79 -16.71 7.05
N GLY A 633 -21.71 -16.54 6.12
CA GLY A 633 -21.52 -16.89 4.71
C GLY A 633 -21.89 -15.78 3.73
N LEU A 634 -21.33 -15.91 2.52
CA LEU A 634 -21.58 -15.02 1.39
C LEU A 634 -22.43 -15.75 0.36
N GLN A 635 -23.62 -15.23 0.05
CA GLN A 635 -24.45 -15.80 -1.02
C GLN A 635 -23.81 -15.49 -2.38
N PRO A 636 -23.69 -16.49 -3.28
CA PRO A 636 -23.19 -16.25 -4.62
C PRO A 636 -23.94 -15.15 -5.35
N LEU A 637 -23.22 -14.15 -5.84
CA LEU A 637 -23.86 -13.05 -6.55
C LEU A 637 -24.48 -13.51 -7.87
N SER A 638 -23.86 -14.48 -8.53
CA SER A 638 -24.37 -15.16 -9.74
C SER A 638 -25.76 -15.78 -9.55
N GLU A 639 -26.10 -16.20 -8.33
CA GLU A 639 -27.36 -16.88 -7.97
C GLU A 639 -28.29 -15.97 -7.16
N SER A 640 -27.87 -14.75 -6.88
CA SER A 640 -28.62 -13.80 -6.05
C SER A 640 -29.75 -13.12 -6.83
N ALA A 641 -30.83 -12.77 -6.13
CA ALA A 641 -31.94 -11.99 -6.67
C ALA A 641 -32.03 -10.60 -6.00
N SER A 642 -32.96 -9.75 -6.47
CA SER A 642 -33.25 -8.48 -5.80
C SER A 642 -33.79 -8.73 -4.39
N ALA A 643 -33.29 -7.98 -3.42
CA ALA A 643 -33.74 -8.07 -2.02
C ALA A 643 -34.96 -7.19 -1.72
N ALA A 644 -35.52 -6.50 -2.73
CA ALA A 644 -36.74 -5.70 -2.58
C ALA A 644 -37.99 -6.59 -2.79
N ALA A 645 -39.03 -6.37 -1.96
CA ALA A 645 -40.29 -7.13 -2.04
C ALA A 645 -41.02 -6.97 -3.40
N SER A 646 -40.90 -5.79 -4.02
CA SER A 646 -41.42 -5.49 -5.36
C SER A 646 -40.38 -4.66 -6.13
N PRO A 647 -39.38 -5.29 -6.78
CA PRO A 647 -38.31 -4.57 -7.45
C PRO A 647 -38.79 -3.93 -8.75
N SER A 648 -38.46 -2.66 -8.96
CA SER A 648 -38.72 -1.98 -10.23
C SER A 648 -37.98 -2.67 -11.37
N GLU A 649 -38.47 -2.53 -12.61
CA GLU A 649 -37.78 -3.05 -13.80
C GLU A 649 -36.32 -2.53 -13.89
N ALA A 650 -36.12 -1.28 -13.47
CA ALA A 650 -34.80 -0.67 -13.40
C ALA A 650 -33.90 -1.30 -12.32
N ASP A 651 -34.46 -1.77 -11.19
CA ASP A 651 -33.69 -2.48 -10.14
C ASP A 651 -33.34 -3.88 -10.60
N GLN A 652 -34.24 -4.56 -11.30
CA GLN A 652 -33.98 -5.86 -11.91
C GLN A 652 -32.89 -5.78 -12.98
N ALA A 653 -32.93 -4.75 -13.84
CA ALA A 653 -31.90 -4.51 -14.84
C ALA A 653 -30.53 -4.26 -14.21
N ALA A 654 -30.48 -3.51 -13.12
CA ALA A 654 -29.24 -3.25 -12.41
C ALA A 654 -28.73 -4.48 -11.65
N GLY A 655 -29.62 -5.31 -11.10
CA GLY A 655 -29.29 -6.61 -10.53
C GLY A 655 -28.62 -7.52 -11.57
N ARG A 656 -29.20 -7.62 -12.77
CA ARG A 656 -28.58 -8.37 -13.89
C ARG A 656 -27.18 -7.85 -14.22
N LEU A 657 -26.99 -6.54 -14.22
CA LEU A 657 -25.68 -5.93 -14.44
C LEU A 657 -24.67 -6.29 -13.33
N ILE A 658 -25.08 -6.30 -12.06
CA ILE A 658 -24.23 -6.73 -10.94
C ILE A 658 -23.80 -8.19 -11.12
N GLN A 659 -24.72 -9.08 -11.50
CA GLN A 659 -24.40 -10.49 -11.77
C GLN A 659 -23.44 -10.67 -12.94
N GLU A 660 -23.60 -9.87 -13.99
CA GLU A 660 -22.74 -9.89 -15.17
C GLU A 660 -21.33 -9.40 -14.83
N VAL A 661 -21.22 -8.35 -14.01
CA VAL A 661 -19.93 -7.88 -13.47
C VAL A 661 -19.26 -8.95 -12.61
N ALA A 662 -20.00 -9.60 -11.71
CA ALA A 662 -19.45 -10.66 -10.86
C ALA A 662 -18.94 -11.84 -11.71
N ARG A 663 -19.72 -12.31 -12.68
CA ARG A 663 -19.33 -13.40 -13.60
C ARG A 663 -18.10 -13.04 -14.43
N THR A 664 -18.03 -11.82 -14.97
CA THR A 664 -16.88 -11.38 -15.76
C THR A 664 -15.63 -11.23 -14.90
N ARG A 665 -15.75 -10.68 -13.69
CA ARG A 665 -14.65 -10.63 -12.71
C ARG A 665 -14.13 -12.04 -12.40
N ASP A 666 -15.02 -12.98 -12.13
CA ASP A 666 -14.66 -14.35 -11.78
C ASP A 666 -14.03 -15.10 -12.96
N ALA A 667 -14.54 -14.89 -14.18
CA ALA A 667 -13.90 -15.37 -15.39
C ALA A 667 -12.47 -14.83 -15.53
N CYS A 668 -12.25 -13.53 -15.24
CA CYS A 668 -10.90 -12.96 -15.26
C CYS A 668 -9.98 -13.57 -14.22
N LEU A 669 -10.47 -13.81 -13.01
CA LEU A 669 -9.69 -14.48 -11.96
C LEU A 669 -9.27 -15.89 -12.40
N LEU A 670 -10.22 -16.68 -12.91
CA LEU A 670 -9.95 -18.06 -13.37
C LEU A 670 -8.99 -18.11 -14.56
N LEU A 671 -9.20 -17.26 -15.56
CA LEU A 671 -8.35 -17.19 -16.76
C LEU A 671 -6.94 -16.67 -16.43
N GLY A 672 -6.81 -15.82 -15.41
CA GLY A 672 -5.52 -15.38 -14.86
C GLY A 672 -4.87 -16.35 -13.89
N GLY A 673 -5.35 -17.61 -13.80
CA GLY A 673 -4.79 -18.64 -12.92
C GLY A 673 -5.01 -18.38 -11.42
N ARG A 674 -5.95 -17.50 -11.07
CA ARG A 674 -6.33 -17.19 -9.68
C ARG A 674 -7.63 -17.89 -9.31
N ARG A 675 -7.95 -17.86 -8.02
CA ARG A 675 -9.17 -18.43 -7.46
C ARG A 675 -10.20 -17.34 -7.20
N CYS A 676 -11.48 -17.64 -7.39
CA CYS A 676 -12.57 -16.73 -7.08
C CYS A 676 -12.83 -16.61 -5.57
N TYR A 677 -13.62 -15.61 -5.18
CA TYR A 677 -14.15 -15.50 -3.83
C TYR A 677 -14.94 -16.76 -3.46
N ARG A 678 -14.87 -17.14 -2.17
CA ARG A 678 -15.60 -18.29 -1.64
C ARG A 678 -17.01 -17.85 -1.24
N GLU A 679 -17.95 -18.16 -2.11
CA GLU A 679 -19.37 -17.87 -1.95
C GLU A 679 -20.11 -19.22 -1.95
N TYR A 680 -20.94 -19.47 -0.94
CA TYR A 680 -21.68 -20.73 -0.81
C TYR A 680 -23.17 -20.42 -0.63
N PRO A 681 -24.07 -21.03 -1.43
CA PRO A 681 -25.50 -20.80 -1.28
C PRO A 681 -25.99 -21.15 0.13
N ILE A 682 -26.80 -20.28 0.74
CA ILE A 682 -27.30 -20.48 2.12
C ILE A 682 -27.94 -21.86 2.32
N ASP A 683 -28.76 -22.31 1.36
CA ASP A 683 -29.46 -23.60 1.45
C ASP A 683 -28.47 -24.78 1.34
N TRP A 684 -27.39 -24.63 0.57
CA TRP A 684 -26.34 -25.65 0.50
C TRP A 684 -25.59 -25.75 1.81
N THR A 685 -25.23 -24.59 2.39
CA THR A 685 -24.53 -24.49 3.67
C THR A 685 -25.36 -25.08 4.81
N GLN A 686 -26.66 -24.78 4.84
CA GLN A 686 -27.59 -25.38 5.80
C GLN A 686 -27.58 -26.92 5.71
N ARG A 687 -27.68 -27.48 4.49
CA ARG A 687 -27.62 -28.94 4.30
C ARG A 687 -26.28 -29.55 4.75
N GLN A 688 -25.16 -28.85 4.58
CA GLN A 688 -23.87 -29.35 5.08
C GLN A 688 -23.81 -29.39 6.60
N LEU A 689 -24.36 -28.37 7.27
CA LEU A 689 -24.46 -28.34 8.74
C LEU A 689 -25.37 -29.46 9.25
N GLU A 690 -26.55 -29.63 8.65
CA GLU A 690 -27.48 -30.70 9.02
C GLU A 690 -26.86 -32.09 8.80
N LYS A 691 -26.17 -32.30 7.68
CA LYS A 691 -25.45 -33.56 7.39
C LYS A 691 -24.32 -33.83 8.39
N ALA A 692 -23.69 -32.78 8.90
CA ALA A 692 -22.66 -32.86 9.93
C ALA A 692 -23.23 -33.11 11.34
N GLY A 693 -24.56 -33.19 11.52
CA GLY A 693 -25.18 -33.35 12.83
C GLY A 693 -25.41 -32.04 13.59
N LEU A 694 -25.36 -30.91 12.89
CA LEU A 694 -25.59 -29.56 13.43
C LEU A 694 -26.89 -28.99 12.83
N PRO A 695 -28.08 -29.33 13.36
CA PRO A 695 -29.33 -28.74 12.91
C PRO A 695 -29.30 -27.22 13.05
N VAL A 696 -29.70 -26.52 11.98
CA VAL A 696 -29.85 -25.06 11.96
C VAL A 696 -31.11 -24.68 12.73
N THR A 697 -30.96 -23.79 13.71
CA THR A 697 -32.05 -23.34 14.59
C THR A 697 -32.60 -21.97 14.18
N ASP A 698 -31.77 -21.09 13.64
CA ASP A 698 -32.19 -19.79 13.12
C ASP A 698 -31.25 -19.28 12.03
N SER A 699 -31.69 -18.26 11.27
CA SER A 699 -30.88 -17.62 10.25
C SER A 699 -31.28 -16.17 10.01
N ILE A 700 -30.32 -15.34 9.58
CA ILE A 700 -30.58 -14.00 9.07
C ILE A 700 -29.97 -13.81 7.68
N ARG A 701 -30.67 -13.05 6.84
CA ARG A 701 -30.19 -12.57 5.54
C ARG A 701 -30.05 -11.06 5.59
N LEU A 702 -28.84 -10.56 5.39
CA LEU A 702 -28.54 -9.13 5.36
C LEU A 702 -28.34 -8.67 3.92
N ALA A 703 -29.29 -7.90 3.42
CA ALA A 703 -29.29 -7.41 2.04
C ALA A 703 -28.04 -6.57 1.71
N ASN A 704 -27.41 -6.88 0.59
CA ASN A 704 -26.20 -6.17 0.14
C ASN A 704 -26.59 -4.88 -0.56
N VAL A 705 -25.89 -3.77 -0.27
CA VAL A 705 -26.15 -2.46 -0.88
C VAL A 705 -25.02 -2.11 -1.85
N TYR A 706 -25.31 -2.18 -3.14
CA TYR A 706 -24.38 -1.84 -4.19
C TYR A 706 -24.53 -0.38 -4.61
N SER A 707 -23.42 0.34 -4.55
CA SER A 707 -23.24 1.64 -5.20
C SER A 707 -22.41 1.47 -6.47
N ARG A 708 -22.41 2.47 -7.35
CA ARG A 708 -21.51 2.51 -8.51
C ARG A 708 -20.07 2.19 -8.12
N ALA A 709 -19.54 2.87 -7.11
CA ALA A 709 -18.17 2.67 -6.63
C ALA A 709 -17.91 1.26 -6.09
N ALA A 710 -18.92 0.58 -5.52
CA ALA A 710 -18.78 -0.82 -5.12
C ALA A 710 -18.63 -1.75 -6.32
N ILE A 711 -19.37 -1.49 -7.41
CA ILE A 711 -19.36 -2.30 -8.62
C ILE A 711 -18.12 -2.01 -9.48
N THR A 712 -17.70 -0.75 -9.58
CA THR A 712 -16.44 -0.37 -10.27
C THR A 712 -15.24 -1.08 -9.65
N ARG A 713 -15.17 -1.19 -8.32
CA ARG A 713 -14.11 -1.97 -7.65
C ARG A 713 -14.10 -3.44 -8.07
N GLN A 714 -15.25 -4.05 -8.34
CA GLN A 714 -15.32 -5.43 -8.83
C GLN A 714 -14.79 -5.56 -10.26
N LEU A 715 -15.06 -4.57 -11.12
CA LEU A 715 -14.49 -4.51 -12.47
C LEU A 715 -12.97 -4.31 -12.43
N GLU A 716 -12.47 -3.46 -11.54
CA GLU A 716 -11.01 -3.25 -11.38
C GLU A 716 -10.29 -4.52 -10.94
N VAL A 717 -10.91 -5.35 -10.09
CA VAL A 717 -10.37 -6.68 -9.78
C VAL A 717 -10.22 -7.50 -11.06
N GLY A 718 -11.24 -7.53 -11.93
CA GLY A 718 -11.13 -8.21 -13.22
C GLY A 718 -10.00 -7.66 -14.09
N ARG A 719 -9.93 -6.33 -14.24
CA ARG A 719 -8.91 -5.64 -15.06
C ARG A 719 -7.49 -5.96 -14.64
N ARG A 720 -7.21 -6.02 -13.34
CA ARG A 720 -5.88 -6.39 -12.82
C ARG A 720 -5.42 -7.80 -13.19
N HIS A 721 -6.36 -8.68 -13.55
CA HIS A 721 -6.06 -10.08 -13.88
C HIS A 721 -6.05 -10.35 -15.38
N VAL A 722 -6.59 -9.46 -16.21
CA VAL A 722 -6.52 -9.59 -17.67
C VAL A 722 -5.08 -9.75 -18.20
N PRO A 723 -4.07 -9.02 -17.69
CA PRO A 723 -2.68 -9.21 -18.10
C PRO A 723 -2.09 -10.59 -17.76
N LEU A 724 -2.76 -11.38 -16.92
CA LEU A 724 -2.31 -12.71 -16.51
C LEU A 724 -2.81 -13.83 -17.44
N PHE A 725 -3.56 -13.51 -18.49
CA PHE A 725 -4.12 -14.52 -19.39
C PHE A 725 -3.04 -15.03 -20.34
N GLY A 726 -3.02 -16.33 -20.60
CA GLY A 726 -2.06 -16.93 -21.55
C GLY A 726 -2.33 -16.64 -23.03
N ASP A 727 -3.48 -16.06 -23.37
CA ASP A 727 -3.91 -15.74 -24.74
C ASP A 727 -4.20 -14.23 -24.87
N ALA A 728 -3.42 -13.54 -25.70
CA ALA A 728 -3.51 -12.10 -25.90
C ALA A 728 -4.82 -11.66 -26.59
N ALA A 729 -5.36 -12.46 -27.52
CA ALA A 729 -6.63 -12.16 -28.18
C ALA A 729 -7.81 -12.32 -27.21
N LEU A 730 -7.72 -13.32 -26.33
CA LEU A 730 -8.66 -13.49 -25.23
C LEU A 730 -8.57 -12.33 -24.22
N ALA A 731 -7.35 -11.90 -23.87
CA ALA A 731 -7.12 -10.78 -22.96
C ALA A 731 -7.72 -9.47 -23.50
N GLU A 732 -7.49 -9.16 -24.77
CA GLU A 732 -8.08 -7.98 -25.43
C GLU A 732 -9.62 -8.06 -25.45
N SER A 733 -10.16 -9.21 -25.85
CA SER A 733 -11.60 -9.44 -25.86
C SER A 733 -12.24 -9.27 -24.48
N MET A 734 -11.55 -9.73 -23.43
CA MET A 734 -12.00 -9.58 -22.05
C MET A 734 -11.90 -8.14 -21.54
N GLN A 735 -10.82 -7.42 -21.89
CA GLN A 735 -10.69 -5.99 -21.57
C GLN A 735 -11.83 -5.17 -22.20
N GLN A 736 -12.18 -5.48 -23.45
CA GLN A 736 -13.33 -4.87 -24.12
C GLN A 736 -14.67 -5.24 -23.45
N ALA A 737 -14.83 -6.47 -22.95
CA ALA A 737 -16.01 -6.87 -22.19
C ALA A 737 -16.15 -6.09 -20.87
N LEU A 738 -15.05 -5.93 -20.11
CA LEU A 738 -15.02 -5.13 -18.89
C LEU A 738 -15.35 -3.65 -19.16
N ASN A 739 -14.82 -3.07 -20.23
CA ASN A 739 -15.12 -1.69 -20.62
C ASN A 739 -16.59 -1.50 -21.03
N ARG A 740 -17.19 -2.47 -21.72
CA ARG A 740 -18.64 -2.46 -22.04
C ARG A 740 -19.50 -2.51 -20.79
N LEU A 741 -19.11 -3.27 -19.77
CA LEU A 741 -19.81 -3.31 -18.49
C LEU A 741 -19.70 -1.98 -17.74
N ASP A 742 -18.52 -1.38 -17.71
CA ASP A 742 -18.28 -0.10 -17.05
C ASP A 742 -19.09 1.04 -17.67
N ALA A 743 -19.18 1.09 -19.01
CA ALA A 743 -20.01 2.05 -19.72
C ALA A 743 -21.51 1.92 -19.34
N ARG A 744 -22.00 0.69 -19.17
CA ARG A 744 -23.39 0.43 -18.72
C ARG A 744 -23.65 0.83 -17.27
N LEU A 745 -22.61 1.02 -16.44
CA LEU A 745 -22.80 1.55 -15.08
C LEU A 745 -23.30 2.99 -15.11
N GLU A 746 -22.92 3.82 -16.09
CA GLU A 746 -23.36 5.23 -16.18
C GLU A 746 -24.86 5.38 -16.35
N SER A 747 -25.44 4.64 -17.29
CA SER A 747 -26.89 4.65 -17.51
C SER A 747 -27.66 4.02 -16.36
N THR A 748 -27.06 3.06 -15.64
CA THR A 748 -27.76 2.26 -14.61
C THR A 748 -27.68 2.87 -13.21
N PHE A 749 -26.51 3.40 -12.82
CA PHE A 749 -26.24 3.93 -11.48
C PHE A 749 -26.02 5.45 -11.44
N GLY A 750 -26.01 6.10 -12.61
CA GLY A 750 -25.68 7.51 -12.78
C GLY A 750 -24.20 7.75 -13.08
N SER A 751 -23.91 8.88 -13.73
CA SER A 751 -22.54 9.33 -14.03
C SER A 751 -21.68 9.42 -12.76
N ALA A 752 -20.41 9.05 -12.90
CA ALA A 752 -19.40 9.15 -11.84
C ALA A 752 -19.24 10.58 -11.30
N ASP A 753 -19.55 11.60 -12.11
CA ASP A 753 -19.42 13.02 -11.76
C ASP A 753 -20.52 13.54 -10.83
N ARG A 754 -21.60 12.75 -10.62
CA ARG A 754 -22.66 13.10 -9.69
C ARG A 754 -22.21 12.85 -8.24
N PRO A 755 -22.56 13.72 -7.28
CA PRO A 755 -22.29 13.49 -5.85
C PRO A 755 -22.80 12.12 -5.38
N LYS A 756 -22.06 11.42 -4.50
CA LYS A 756 -22.38 10.06 -4.03
C LYS A 756 -23.82 9.91 -3.50
N GLN A 757 -24.40 10.95 -2.90
CA GLN A 757 -25.80 10.97 -2.41
C GLN A 757 -26.85 10.99 -3.54
N LYS A 758 -26.46 11.43 -4.74
CA LYS A 758 -27.30 11.46 -5.95
C LYS A 758 -27.05 10.28 -6.88
N GLN A 759 -26.11 9.41 -6.55
CA GLN A 759 -25.86 8.15 -7.27
C GLN A 759 -26.84 7.08 -6.76
N ARG A 760 -27.33 6.25 -7.68
CA ARG A 760 -28.28 5.19 -7.33
C ARG A 760 -27.60 4.15 -6.43
N ARG A 761 -28.33 3.65 -5.42
CA ARG A 761 -27.92 2.51 -4.59
C ARG A 761 -28.99 1.44 -4.68
N ILE A 762 -28.57 0.19 -4.82
CA ILE A 762 -29.49 -0.92 -5.05
C ILE A 762 -29.22 -2.02 -4.04
N ARG A 763 -30.30 -2.57 -3.50
CA ARG A 763 -30.26 -3.75 -2.65
C ARG A 763 -30.34 -5.00 -3.52
N PHE A 764 -29.28 -5.79 -3.57
CA PHE A 764 -29.20 -6.95 -4.46
C PHE A 764 -28.34 -8.04 -3.83
N GLY A 765 -28.82 -9.28 -3.75
CA GLY A 765 -28.15 -10.33 -2.98
C GLY A 765 -28.11 -10.05 -1.48
N PHE A 766 -27.48 -10.95 -0.73
CA PHE A 766 -27.39 -10.87 0.72
C PHE A 766 -26.18 -11.64 1.24
N ASP A 767 -25.68 -11.25 2.40
CA ASP A 767 -24.85 -12.12 3.23
C ASP A 767 -25.75 -12.76 4.29
N TYR A 768 -25.29 -13.83 4.92
CA TYR A 768 -26.12 -14.55 5.89
C TYR A 768 -25.34 -15.02 7.11
N VAL A 769 -26.08 -15.23 8.20
CA VAL A 769 -25.62 -15.99 9.36
C VAL A 769 -26.57 -17.17 9.56
N LEU A 770 -26.02 -18.36 9.75
CA LEU A 770 -26.75 -19.54 10.21
C LEU A 770 -26.36 -19.79 11.67
N ALA A 771 -27.36 -19.87 12.54
CA ALA A 771 -27.21 -20.38 13.90
C ALA A 771 -27.56 -21.87 13.89
N ALA A 772 -26.63 -22.72 14.31
CA ALA A 772 -26.81 -24.15 14.43
C ALA A 772 -26.47 -24.62 15.83
N ARG A 773 -27.03 -25.75 16.24
CA ARG A 773 -26.84 -26.29 17.59
C ARG A 773 -26.50 -27.76 17.56
N LYS A 774 -25.48 -28.16 18.32
CA LYS A 774 -25.22 -29.59 18.54
C LYS A 774 -26.26 -30.16 19.50
N PRO A 775 -26.94 -31.26 19.15
CA PRO A 775 -27.86 -31.93 20.06
C PRO A 775 -27.18 -32.26 21.39
N SER A 776 -27.90 -32.13 22.50
CA SER A 776 -27.42 -32.66 23.78
C SER A 776 -27.52 -34.18 23.73
N ASP A 777 -26.49 -34.89 24.18
CA ASP A 777 -26.61 -36.33 24.43
C ASP A 777 -27.73 -36.55 25.46
N HIS A 778 -28.70 -37.39 25.12
CA HIS A 778 -29.84 -37.73 25.98
C HIS A 778 -29.43 -38.58 27.19
#